data_AF-A0AAJ1U2J9-F1
#
_entry.id   AF-A0AAJ1U2J9-F1
#
_cell.length_a   1.000
_cell.length_b   1.000
_cell.length_c   1.000
_cell.angle_alpha   90.00
_cell.angle_beta   90.00
_cell.angle_gamma   90.00
#
_symmetry.space_group_name_H-M   'P 1'
#
loop_
_entity.id
_entity.type
_entity.pdbx_description
1 polymer ?
#
loop_
_entity_poly.entity_id
_entity_poly.type
_entity_poly.pdbx_seq_one_letter_code
_entity_poly.pdbx_strand_id
1 'polypeptide(L)'
;MRAALLLAVLGLVAGLLSWAPPASAADDDAPPGLPAAGSPWFGPSLTWTEDSAADYANRLGASPSLYTQRVNYPLGEDDRTYLRQFVEQAATQGAVAVVSLEPVVPLEELTEDDAEAFTDDLVELHRELDTYFLVRFAPEMNGTWYGWGQQPRAYVEAFRTVADQVHAATPHAAMVWAPVYGAGYPYGAAYGDVDPERMTEAGELDTDDNGRLDEGDDPYGPYWPGDDVVDWVGLTLYHFGPDRGRIDNDLGLDGDGETGDLETSEGFELDRVATPDAYRERLEERFNYNQGGGGTPFYERFAATYDKPMLVETGALWIPDGEGDPEVAIKQGWWEQVLEANADYPLVRGISWLEQRRPEAEADDRVVDWRATRTDELADALRADLGSDRVDIGPVTRVLDQEAANEATAQGRQPAADEIGAEMGWIVFCVAVLAVLFLLAGIAGKYVPSWRYPNENDPRDQRLDLFRGWIILAVVITHVEVTSPYSYITLNAVGAITGAEMFVLLSGIVLGMIYLPTVRKLGEWVTAVTMWKRARKQYLVALVVVMLVYLLGLLPFVDATVITTFTDRGTGENGEAVTGQVYDLYANAPRLFDYPPPWYAVKQLLLLEMGPWVFNIMGLFVVLSLLLPVLMWFIKRGLWWLVLAVSWALFVWNSISEVHVLPSQFEDVFPLLTWQIAFTHGLVLGVYRRQVTQALVSRAGKIGCAVFVFAYAGALVWLWLAHTYGYSASPFPEGSYGWLYDNAYTRVFLQPGRLLDLVLMIIVAYAVLTTMWKPIDKIVGWFWIPLGAASLYVFIVHVFFVLAVGNIPGLDRGSWWQGTLVHTAVLALIWVMVKKRFLFSVIPR
;
A
#
# COMPACT_ATOMS: atom_id res chain seq x y z
N MET A 1 2.64 -50.13 -7.85
CA MET A 1 3.61 -49.06 -7.52
C MET A 1 3.10 -47.64 -7.78
N ARG A 2 2.50 -47.32 -8.94
CA ARG A 2 2.03 -45.93 -9.25
C ARG A 2 0.79 -45.45 -8.46
N ALA A 3 -0.09 -46.34 -8.00
CA ALA A 3 -1.25 -45.98 -7.17
C ALA A 3 -0.91 -45.79 -5.68
N ALA A 4 0.15 -46.44 -5.19
CA ALA A 4 0.56 -46.39 -3.79
C ALA A 4 1.29 -45.07 -3.44
N LEU A 5 1.99 -44.48 -4.41
CA LEU A 5 2.64 -43.18 -4.21
C LEU A 5 1.62 -42.03 -4.13
N LEU A 6 0.52 -42.12 -4.88
CA LEU A 6 -0.55 -41.12 -4.89
C LEU A 6 -1.33 -41.11 -3.56
N LEU A 7 -1.60 -42.28 -3.00
CA LEU A 7 -2.24 -42.45 -1.69
C LEU A 7 -1.33 -42.03 -0.52
N ALA A 8 -0.01 -42.22 -0.65
CA ALA A 8 0.95 -41.79 0.35
C ALA A 8 1.12 -40.26 0.40
N VAL A 9 1.03 -39.57 -0.75
CA VAL A 9 1.08 -38.10 -0.81
C VAL A 9 -0.24 -37.49 -0.31
N LEU A 10 -1.39 -38.05 -0.70
CA LEU A 10 -2.71 -37.59 -0.21
C LEU A 10 -2.89 -37.82 1.31
N GLY A 11 -2.33 -38.91 1.85
CA GLY A 11 -2.37 -39.21 3.29
C GLY A 11 -1.43 -38.35 4.15
N LEU A 12 -0.32 -37.85 3.59
CA LEU A 12 0.61 -36.97 4.31
C LEU A 12 0.08 -35.54 4.43
N VAL A 13 -0.66 -35.06 3.42
CA VAL A 13 -1.28 -33.72 3.41
C VAL A 13 -2.49 -33.65 4.36
N ALA A 14 -3.26 -34.73 4.46
CA ALA A 14 -4.42 -34.80 5.37
C ALA A 14 -4.04 -34.88 6.87
N GLY A 15 -2.79 -35.23 7.19
CA GLY A 15 -2.31 -35.37 8.58
C GLY A 15 -1.63 -34.13 9.17
N LEU A 16 -1.35 -33.11 8.35
CA LEU A 16 -0.73 -31.85 8.79
C LEU A 16 -1.75 -30.72 9.02
N LEU A 17 -3.03 -30.98 8.75
CA LEU A 17 -4.15 -30.04 8.92
C LEU A 17 -4.79 -30.25 10.29
N SER A 18 -4.17 -29.74 11.34
CA SER A 18 -4.81 -29.58 12.64
C SER A 18 -4.58 -28.18 13.20
N TRP A 19 -5.66 -27.40 13.17
CA TRP A 19 -6.00 -26.21 13.95
C TRP A 19 -5.05 -25.01 13.95
N ALA A 20 -5.48 -23.97 13.26
CA ALA A 20 -5.61 -22.64 13.87
C ALA A 20 -7.06 -22.15 13.61
N PRO A 21 -7.75 -21.56 14.61
CA PRO A 21 -9.00 -20.86 14.35
C PRO A 21 -8.73 -19.59 13.52
N PRO A 22 -9.68 -19.12 12.70
CA PRO A 22 -9.57 -17.80 12.09
C PRO A 22 -9.50 -16.76 13.21
N ALA A 23 -8.47 -15.92 13.18
CA ALA A 23 -8.41 -14.75 14.04
C ALA A 23 -9.63 -13.88 13.73
N SER A 24 -10.41 -13.52 14.76
CA SER A 24 -11.43 -12.51 14.61
C SER A 24 -10.75 -11.16 14.45
N ALA A 25 -11.01 -10.47 13.34
CA ALA A 25 -10.68 -9.06 13.20
C ALA A 25 -11.30 -8.29 14.38
N ALA A 26 -10.44 -7.64 15.16
CA ALA A 26 -10.86 -6.62 16.13
C ALA A 26 -11.03 -5.29 15.36
N ASP A 27 -11.87 -4.39 15.88
CA ASP A 27 -11.99 -3.02 15.37
C ASP A 27 -10.62 -2.31 15.49
N ASP A 28 -9.96 -2.05 14.35
CA ASP A 28 -8.56 -1.60 14.28
C ASP A 28 -8.38 -0.07 14.06
N ASP A 29 -9.45 0.74 14.06
CA ASP A 29 -9.36 2.22 13.90
C ASP A 29 -9.05 2.94 15.24
N ALA A 30 -8.28 2.30 16.12
CA ALA A 30 -7.88 2.87 17.40
C ALA A 30 -6.45 3.43 17.30
N PRO A 31 -6.09 4.48 18.06
CA PRO A 31 -4.70 4.88 18.23
C PRO A 31 -3.82 3.67 18.59
N PRO A 32 -2.57 3.59 18.07
CA PRO A 32 -1.68 2.50 18.40
C PRO A 32 -1.52 2.41 19.92
N GLY A 33 -1.51 1.18 20.43
CA GLY A 33 -1.27 0.97 21.86
C GLY A 33 0.08 1.56 22.26
N LEU A 34 0.12 2.33 23.34
CA LEU A 34 1.39 2.85 23.88
C LEU A 34 2.37 1.68 24.11
N PRO A 35 3.67 1.87 23.83
CA PRO A 35 4.67 0.81 24.00
C PRO A 35 4.72 0.38 25.47
N ALA A 36 5.15 -0.84 25.78
CA ALA A 36 5.21 -1.32 27.16
C ALA A 36 6.14 -0.45 28.04
N ALA A 37 5.82 -0.34 29.33
CA ALA A 37 6.67 0.38 30.28
C ALA A 37 8.08 -0.23 30.32
N GLY A 38 9.11 0.60 30.15
CA GLY A 38 10.50 0.17 30.06
C GLY A 38 10.99 -0.26 28.68
N SER A 39 10.12 -0.23 27.66
CA SER A 39 10.46 -0.56 26.27
C SER A 39 9.90 0.50 25.31
N PRO A 40 10.41 1.75 25.34
CA PRO A 40 9.91 2.83 24.50
C PRO A 40 10.05 2.54 23.01
N TRP A 41 9.26 3.23 22.19
CA TRP A 41 9.50 3.32 20.75
C TRP A 41 10.84 3.97 20.47
N PHE A 42 11.53 3.52 19.43
CA PHE A 42 12.82 4.08 19.01
C PHE A 42 12.80 4.43 17.52
N GLY A 43 13.39 5.57 17.18
CA GLY A 43 13.69 5.89 15.80
C GLY A 43 14.42 7.21 15.58
N PRO A 44 14.78 7.51 14.31
CA PRO A 44 15.65 8.63 14.00
C PRO A 44 14.90 9.91 13.61
N SER A 45 15.55 11.05 13.86
CA SER A 45 15.31 12.30 13.15
C SER A 45 16.33 12.41 12.00
N LEU A 46 15.88 12.15 10.77
CA LEU A 46 16.74 12.09 9.58
C LEU A 46 16.95 13.47 8.93
N THR A 47 18.04 13.58 8.17
CA THR A 47 18.14 14.56 7.09
C THR A 47 17.38 14.06 5.86
N TRP A 48 16.07 14.30 5.80
CA TRP A 48 15.17 13.77 4.75
C TRP A 48 15.50 14.16 3.31
N THR A 49 16.34 15.18 3.10
CA THR A 49 16.85 15.58 1.79
C THR A 49 18.02 14.73 1.30
N GLU A 50 18.68 13.99 2.20
CA GLU A 50 19.88 13.19 1.93
C GLU A 50 19.68 11.70 2.26
N ASP A 51 18.62 11.36 3.00
CA ASP A 51 18.34 10.02 3.52
C ASP A 51 16.85 9.67 3.43
N SER A 52 16.51 8.40 3.64
CA SER A 52 15.13 7.91 3.61
C SER A 52 14.85 6.92 4.74
N ALA A 53 13.56 6.75 5.07
CA ALA A 53 13.14 5.76 6.06
C ALA A 53 13.64 4.35 5.71
N ALA A 54 13.51 3.96 4.42
CA ALA A 54 13.95 2.66 3.92
C ALA A 54 15.48 2.51 3.96
N ASP A 55 16.25 3.54 3.60
CA ASP A 55 17.71 3.46 3.64
C ASP A 55 18.22 3.35 5.08
N TYR A 56 17.65 4.12 6.02
CA TYR A 56 17.95 3.96 7.44
C TYR A 56 17.60 2.56 7.95
N ALA A 57 16.39 2.08 7.66
CA ALA A 57 15.95 0.74 8.06
C ALA A 57 16.84 -0.35 7.46
N ASN A 58 17.35 -0.18 6.25
CA ASN A 58 18.31 -1.11 5.63
C ASN A 58 19.69 -1.08 6.31
N ARG A 59 20.21 0.11 6.65
CA ARG A 59 21.50 0.26 7.34
C ARG A 59 21.47 -0.31 8.75
N LEU A 60 20.45 0.05 9.53
CA LEU A 60 20.21 -0.53 10.86
C LEU A 60 19.83 -2.03 10.76
N GLY A 61 19.16 -2.37 9.65
CA GLY A 61 18.48 -3.62 9.32
C GLY A 61 17.29 -3.97 10.21
N ALA A 62 16.78 -3.02 11.00
CA ALA A 62 15.52 -3.10 11.72
C ALA A 62 14.66 -1.88 11.35
N SER A 63 13.34 -2.05 11.29
CA SER A 63 12.41 -0.94 11.05
C SER A 63 12.18 -0.16 12.35
N PRO A 64 12.45 1.15 12.38
CA PRO A 64 12.11 2.01 13.50
C PRO A 64 10.61 2.09 13.77
N SER A 65 10.24 2.34 15.01
CA SER A 65 8.84 2.47 15.45
C SER A 65 8.30 3.90 15.33
N LEU A 66 9.20 4.86 15.21
CA LEU A 66 8.87 6.25 14.94
C LEU A 66 9.90 6.88 13.99
N TYR A 67 9.51 7.95 13.33
CA TYR A 67 10.42 8.82 12.61
C TYR A 67 10.08 10.27 12.90
N THR A 68 11.08 11.14 12.92
CA THR A 68 10.89 12.57 13.23
C THR A 68 11.23 13.45 12.03
N GLN A 69 10.33 14.36 11.69
CA GLN A 69 10.56 15.42 10.70
C GLN A 69 10.19 16.80 11.28
N ARG A 70 10.98 17.80 10.91
CA ARG A 70 10.70 19.22 11.17
C ARG A 70 10.04 19.84 9.95
N VAL A 71 8.98 20.61 10.16
CA VAL A 71 8.22 21.32 9.11
C VAL A 71 7.93 22.75 9.56
N ASN A 72 7.95 23.70 8.63
CA ASN A 72 7.62 25.08 8.94
C ASN A 72 6.14 25.22 9.29
N TYR A 73 5.80 26.14 10.19
CA TYR A 73 4.42 26.42 10.58
C TYR A 73 4.14 27.93 10.57
N PRO A 74 3.04 28.41 9.95
CA PRO A 74 2.01 27.67 9.20
C PRO A 74 2.54 26.95 7.94
N LEU A 75 1.87 25.88 7.51
CA LEU A 75 2.32 25.06 6.39
C LEU A 75 2.16 25.78 5.03
N GLY A 76 3.28 26.00 4.32
CA GLY A 76 3.28 26.36 2.91
C GLY A 76 2.98 25.18 1.98
N GLU A 77 2.80 25.43 0.67
CA GLU A 77 2.57 24.36 -0.32
C GLU A 77 3.73 23.34 -0.36
N ASP A 78 4.97 23.82 -0.24
CA ASP A 78 6.16 22.96 -0.20
C ASP A 78 6.19 22.12 1.10
N ASP A 79 5.86 22.72 2.26
CA ASP A 79 5.83 22.01 3.54
C ASP A 79 4.75 20.92 3.58
N ARG A 80 3.56 21.17 3.00
CA ARG A 80 2.53 20.13 2.83
C ARG A 80 3.00 18.97 2.00
N THR A 81 3.74 19.25 0.93
CA THR A 81 4.33 18.22 0.07
C THR A 81 5.37 17.40 0.83
N TYR A 82 6.23 18.06 1.61
CA TYR A 82 7.24 17.39 2.42
C TYR A 82 6.64 16.56 3.56
N LEU A 83 5.61 17.07 4.23
CA LEU A 83 4.86 16.36 5.26
C LEU A 83 4.26 15.08 4.69
N ARG A 84 3.57 15.17 3.54
CA ARG A 84 3.00 13.98 2.87
C ARG A 84 4.09 12.96 2.52
N GLN A 85 5.19 13.38 1.89
CA GLN A 85 6.28 12.48 1.50
C GLN A 85 6.95 11.79 2.69
N PHE A 86 7.03 12.47 3.82
CA PHE A 86 7.54 11.90 5.06
C PHE A 86 6.58 10.87 5.63
N VAL A 87 5.29 11.20 5.71
CA VAL A 87 4.26 10.29 6.24
C VAL A 87 4.12 9.06 5.36
N GLU A 88 4.18 9.19 4.04
CA GLU A 88 4.25 8.05 3.10
C GLU A 88 5.44 7.13 3.43
N GLN A 89 6.61 7.70 3.68
CA GLN A 89 7.79 6.92 4.05
C GLN A 89 7.66 6.24 5.42
N ALA A 90 7.13 6.94 6.42
CA ALA A 90 6.86 6.37 7.74
C ALA A 90 5.83 5.23 7.68
N ALA A 91 4.76 5.39 6.90
CA ALA A 91 3.72 4.38 6.68
C ALA A 91 4.27 3.11 6.02
N THR A 92 5.24 3.21 5.09
CA THR A 92 5.92 2.02 4.53
C THR A 92 6.73 1.22 5.56
N GLN A 93 6.99 1.78 6.74
CA GLN A 93 7.67 1.09 7.84
C GLN A 93 6.71 0.77 9.00
N GLY A 94 5.43 1.15 8.91
CA GLY A 94 4.47 1.06 10.02
C GLY A 94 4.89 1.90 11.24
N ALA A 95 5.51 3.05 11.01
CA ALA A 95 6.08 3.89 12.07
C ALA A 95 5.17 5.09 12.40
N VAL A 96 5.20 5.52 13.66
CA VAL A 96 4.58 6.77 14.12
C VAL A 96 5.31 7.97 13.53
N ALA A 97 4.56 8.96 13.05
CA ALA A 97 5.10 10.18 12.49
C ALA A 97 5.21 11.27 13.58
N VAL A 98 6.43 11.58 14.01
CA VAL A 98 6.70 12.72 14.91
C VAL A 98 6.89 13.98 14.06
N VAL A 99 5.89 14.85 14.07
CA VAL A 99 5.88 16.10 13.29
C VAL A 99 6.26 17.25 14.21
N SER A 100 7.46 17.79 14.02
CA SER A 100 7.93 18.97 14.77
C SER A 100 7.56 20.24 14.00
N LEU A 101 6.62 21.02 14.54
CA LEU A 101 6.17 22.28 13.94
C LEU A 101 7.12 23.40 14.37
N GLU A 102 7.76 24.05 13.40
CA GLU A 102 8.70 25.16 13.60
C GLU A 102 8.06 26.48 13.16
N PRO A 103 7.59 27.35 14.08
CA PRO A 103 7.00 28.63 13.74
C PRO A 103 7.94 29.52 12.91
N VAL A 104 7.49 29.94 11.72
CA VAL A 104 8.23 30.87 10.85
C VAL A 104 7.66 32.30 10.87
N VAL A 105 6.60 32.51 11.65
CA VAL A 105 5.97 33.80 11.94
C VAL A 105 5.93 34.01 13.46
N PRO A 106 5.75 35.25 13.96
CA PRO A 106 5.56 35.50 15.39
C PRO A 106 4.42 34.65 15.97
N LEU A 107 4.57 34.17 17.20
CA LEU A 107 3.59 33.28 17.84
C LEU A 107 2.19 33.92 17.94
N GLU A 108 2.12 35.24 18.14
CA GLU A 108 0.87 36.01 18.20
C GLU A 108 0.13 36.12 16.84
N GLU A 109 0.81 35.82 15.73
CA GLU A 109 0.22 35.83 14.39
C GLU A 109 -0.37 34.47 13.98
N LEU A 110 -0.13 33.41 14.76
CA LEU A 110 -0.68 32.08 14.52
C LEU A 110 -2.18 32.04 14.84
N THR A 111 -2.99 31.56 13.90
CA THR A 111 -4.46 31.60 14.01
C THR A 111 -5.09 30.22 14.13
N GLU A 112 -6.37 30.18 14.53
CA GLU A 112 -7.19 28.96 14.48
C GLU A 112 -7.29 28.40 13.04
N ASP A 113 -7.36 29.26 12.01
CA ASP A 113 -7.42 28.85 10.60
C ASP A 113 -6.14 28.11 10.18
N ASP A 114 -4.97 28.52 10.68
CA ASP A 114 -3.69 27.85 10.42
C ASP A 114 -3.65 26.46 11.07
N ALA A 115 -4.21 26.33 12.26
CA ALA A 115 -4.33 25.07 12.98
C ALA A 115 -5.37 24.13 12.34
N GLU A 116 -6.55 24.64 11.93
CA GLU A 116 -7.57 23.88 11.20
C GLU A 116 -6.99 23.30 9.90
N ALA A 117 -6.31 24.14 9.10
CA ALA A 117 -5.69 23.71 7.86
C ALA A 117 -4.63 22.60 8.06
N PHE A 118 -3.83 22.68 9.13
CA PHE A 118 -2.88 21.63 9.50
C PHE A 118 -3.59 20.34 9.92
N THR A 119 -4.65 20.43 10.72
CA THR A 119 -5.38 19.25 11.19
C THR A 119 -6.17 18.57 10.09
N ASP A 120 -6.69 19.32 9.11
CA ASP A 120 -7.30 18.76 7.89
C ASP A 120 -6.29 17.90 7.11
N ASP A 121 -5.04 18.39 6.97
CA ASP A 121 -3.96 17.62 6.34
C ASP A 121 -3.66 16.34 7.15
N LEU A 122 -3.63 16.40 8.50
CA LEU A 122 -3.43 15.20 9.34
C LEU A 122 -4.58 14.18 9.23
N VAL A 123 -5.84 14.64 9.22
CA VAL A 123 -7.02 13.78 9.06
C VAL A 123 -6.99 13.08 7.71
N GLU A 124 -6.65 13.81 6.64
CA GLU A 124 -6.51 13.24 5.31
C GLU A 124 -5.39 12.21 5.26
N LEU A 125 -4.23 12.54 5.81
CA LEU A 125 -3.07 11.64 5.85
C LEU A 125 -3.32 10.39 6.69
N HIS A 126 -3.99 10.50 7.86
CA HIS A 126 -4.37 9.31 8.64
C HIS A 126 -5.32 8.41 7.85
N ARG A 127 -6.37 8.99 7.26
CA ARG A 127 -7.36 8.24 6.46
C ARG A 127 -6.72 7.50 5.29
N GLU A 128 -5.68 8.07 4.67
CA GLU A 128 -5.00 7.47 3.53
C GLU A 128 -3.91 6.48 3.95
N LEU A 129 -3.15 6.81 5.00
CA LEU A 129 -1.89 6.16 5.33
C LEU A 129 -1.86 5.47 6.70
N ASP A 130 -2.99 5.41 7.41
CA ASP A 130 -3.16 4.74 8.72
C ASP A 130 -2.03 5.07 9.72
N THR A 131 -1.58 6.33 9.67
CA THR A 131 -0.44 6.80 10.45
C THR A 131 -0.94 7.53 11.69
N TYR A 132 -0.26 7.33 12.81
CA TYR A 132 -0.49 8.07 14.04
C TYR A 132 0.54 9.19 14.20
N PHE A 133 0.11 10.35 14.69
CA PHE A 133 0.94 11.55 14.77
C PHE A 133 1.29 11.93 16.21
N LEU A 134 2.56 12.25 16.43
CA LEU A 134 3.02 12.99 17.60
C LEU A 134 3.39 14.41 17.15
N VAL A 135 2.55 15.39 17.49
CA VAL A 135 2.69 16.78 17.07
C VAL A 135 3.52 17.54 18.12
N ARG A 136 4.80 17.77 17.82
CA ARG A 136 5.72 18.53 18.68
C ARG A 136 5.74 19.99 18.26
N PHE A 137 4.93 20.82 18.90
CA PHE A 137 4.81 22.24 18.56
C PHE A 137 5.93 23.08 19.21
N ALA A 138 6.64 23.85 18.38
CA ALA A 138 7.65 24.83 18.79
C ALA A 138 8.60 24.30 19.89
N PRO A 139 9.31 23.18 19.65
CA PRO A 139 10.17 22.58 20.66
C PRO A 139 11.29 23.52 21.09
N GLU A 140 11.89 23.23 22.25
CA GLU A 140 13.03 23.97 22.80
C GLU A 140 12.74 25.47 23.03
N MET A 141 11.46 25.83 23.23
CA MET A 141 10.98 27.19 23.49
C MET A 141 11.59 27.87 24.71
N ASN A 142 12.16 27.11 25.66
CA ASN A 142 12.89 27.67 26.80
C ASN A 142 14.33 28.09 26.45
N GLY A 143 14.84 27.73 25.26
CA GLY A 143 16.15 28.13 24.74
C GLY A 143 16.14 29.49 24.02
N THR A 144 17.34 29.99 23.66
CA THR A 144 17.56 31.33 23.09
C THR A 144 17.78 31.36 21.56
N TRP A 145 17.88 30.21 20.90
CA TRP A 145 18.35 30.09 19.50
C TRP A 145 17.25 30.10 18.43
N TYR A 146 15.97 30.03 18.82
CA TYR A 146 14.84 30.08 17.90
C TYR A 146 14.00 31.35 18.07
N GLY A 147 13.33 31.77 17.00
CA GLY A 147 12.49 32.97 17.01
C GLY A 147 11.27 32.90 17.93
N TRP A 148 10.86 31.69 18.34
CA TRP A 148 9.80 31.42 19.33
C TRP A 148 10.34 31.19 20.75
N GLY A 149 11.67 31.23 20.93
CA GLY A 149 12.32 31.04 22.22
C GLY A 149 11.99 32.17 23.19
N GLN A 150 12.02 31.83 24.48
CA GLN A 150 11.88 32.74 25.61
C GLN A 150 10.63 33.65 25.60
N GLN A 151 9.50 33.11 25.12
CA GLN A 151 8.20 33.80 25.02
C GLN A 151 7.08 33.00 25.70
N PRO A 152 7.07 32.87 27.04
CA PRO A 152 6.20 31.92 27.76
C PRO A 152 4.71 32.14 27.49
N ARG A 153 4.23 33.39 27.56
CA ARG A 153 2.81 33.71 27.36
C ARG A 153 2.33 33.40 25.95
N ALA A 154 3.04 33.94 24.95
CA ALA A 154 2.68 33.73 23.55
C ALA A 154 2.83 32.25 23.15
N TYR A 155 3.81 31.55 23.70
CA TYR A 155 3.98 30.10 23.51
C TYR A 155 2.79 29.32 24.05
N VAL A 156 2.38 29.58 25.30
CA VAL A 156 1.24 28.86 25.93
C VAL A 156 -0.06 29.12 25.15
N GLU A 157 -0.31 30.36 24.73
CA GLU A 157 -1.50 30.70 23.93
C GLU A 157 -1.51 30.00 22.56
N ALA A 158 -0.37 30.04 21.84
CA ALA A 158 -0.24 29.36 20.55
C ALA A 158 -0.33 27.82 20.69
N PHE A 159 0.31 27.23 21.70
CA PHE A 159 0.24 25.78 21.96
C PHE A 159 -1.19 25.34 22.19
N ARG A 160 -1.95 26.07 23.03
CA ARG A 160 -3.36 25.75 23.32
C ARG A 160 -4.23 25.86 22.07
N THR A 161 -3.99 26.88 21.22
CA THR A 161 -4.72 27.04 19.96
C THR A 161 -4.53 25.84 19.03
N VAL A 162 -3.30 25.36 18.86
CA VAL A 162 -3.02 24.17 18.03
C VAL A 162 -3.60 22.90 18.69
N ALA A 163 -3.43 22.75 20.01
CA ALA A 163 -3.92 21.58 20.74
C ALA A 163 -5.45 21.44 20.69
N ASP A 164 -6.18 22.53 20.88
CA ASP A 164 -7.65 22.53 20.84
C ASP A 164 -8.15 22.07 19.46
N GLN A 165 -7.50 22.50 18.37
CA GLN A 165 -7.85 22.04 17.02
C GLN A 165 -7.47 20.57 16.77
N VAL A 166 -6.28 20.15 17.19
CA VAL A 166 -5.82 18.75 17.05
C VAL A 166 -6.78 17.79 17.76
N HIS A 167 -7.12 18.09 19.02
CA HIS A 167 -8.05 17.28 19.81
C HIS A 167 -9.49 17.28 19.28
N ALA A 168 -9.92 18.38 18.65
CA ALA A 168 -11.24 18.46 18.04
C ALA A 168 -11.33 17.68 16.71
N ALA A 169 -10.23 17.66 15.93
CA ALA A 169 -10.21 17.10 14.59
C ALA A 169 -10.04 15.58 14.56
N THR A 170 -9.15 15.02 15.39
CA THR A 170 -8.78 13.60 15.29
C THR A 170 -8.25 12.99 16.60
N PRO A 171 -8.63 11.74 16.95
CA PRO A 171 -8.00 11.01 18.04
C PRO A 171 -6.64 10.39 17.64
N HIS A 172 -6.24 10.50 16.37
CA HIS A 172 -5.01 9.88 15.83
C HIS A 172 -3.80 10.83 15.80
N ALA A 173 -3.89 11.93 16.53
CA ALA A 173 -2.79 12.86 16.75
C ALA A 173 -2.73 13.24 18.23
N ALA A 174 -1.51 13.32 18.77
CA ALA A 174 -1.27 13.71 20.15
C ALA A 174 -0.27 14.87 20.23
N MET A 175 -0.56 15.84 21.07
CA MET A 175 0.27 17.03 21.31
C MET A 175 1.43 16.72 22.24
N VAL A 176 2.63 17.12 21.83
CA VAL A 176 3.89 16.94 22.57
C VAL A 176 4.45 18.30 23.02
N TRP A 177 4.53 18.52 24.33
CA TRP A 177 5.18 19.70 24.92
C TRP A 177 6.64 19.40 25.26
N ALA A 178 7.60 19.97 24.50
CA ALA A 178 8.98 19.50 24.50
C ALA A 178 10.03 20.63 24.70
N PRO A 179 10.34 21.00 25.96
CA PRO A 179 11.47 21.88 26.27
C PRO A 179 12.84 21.21 26.05
N VAL A 180 13.90 22.01 26.05
CA VAL A 180 15.30 21.56 26.11
C VAL A 180 15.77 21.44 27.57
N TYR A 181 16.73 20.55 27.84
CA TYR A 181 17.31 20.35 29.17
C TYR A 181 17.84 21.67 29.79
N GLY A 182 17.47 21.92 31.04
CA GLY A 182 17.53 23.23 31.71
C GLY A 182 18.90 23.68 32.21
N ALA A 183 19.93 22.82 32.16
CA ALA A 183 21.23 23.16 32.69
C ALA A 183 21.84 24.40 32.02
N GLY A 184 22.11 25.39 32.87
CA GLY A 184 22.56 26.74 32.57
C GLY A 184 21.60 27.57 31.71
N TYR A 185 20.30 27.37 31.93
CA TYR A 185 19.30 28.43 31.78
C TYR A 185 19.76 29.71 32.50
N PRO A 186 19.52 30.93 31.97
CA PRO A 186 18.75 31.27 30.77
C PRO A 186 19.49 31.10 29.43
N TYR A 187 20.60 30.36 29.40
CA TYR A 187 21.47 30.09 28.25
C TYR A 187 22.20 31.34 27.75
N GLY A 188 23.39 31.16 27.14
CA GLY A 188 24.19 32.24 26.56
C GLY A 188 23.51 32.95 25.38
N ALA A 189 24.05 34.11 24.96
CA ALA A 189 23.52 34.94 23.87
C ALA A 189 23.75 34.35 22.46
N ALA A 190 23.43 33.08 22.25
CA ALA A 190 23.45 32.47 20.93
C ALA A 190 22.11 32.71 20.22
N TYR A 191 22.10 33.67 19.28
CA TYR A 191 21.07 33.88 18.25
C TYR A 191 19.61 34.03 18.71
N GLY A 192 19.35 35.05 19.53
CA GLY A 192 17.99 35.47 19.84
C GLY A 192 17.99 36.25 21.13
N ASP A 193 18.50 37.48 21.07
CA ASP A 193 18.45 38.42 22.18
C ASP A 193 17.01 38.44 22.72
N VAL A 194 16.86 38.31 24.04
CA VAL A 194 15.64 38.78 24.71
C VAL A 194 15.64 40.27 24.44
N ASP A 195 14.94 40.66 23.38
CA ASP A 195 14.82 42.06 22.98
C ASP A 195 14.54 42.87 24.26
N PRO A 196 15.38 43.86 24.61
CA PRO A 196 15.19 44.66 25.82
C PRO A 196 13.81 45.35 25.85
N GLU A 197 13.10 45.44 24.73
CA GLU A 197 11.71 45.90 24.66
C GLU A 197 10.68 44.83 25.12
N ARG A 198 11.06 43.56 25.26
CA ARG A 198 10.26 42.43 25.81
C ARG A 198 10.29 42.31 27.34
N MET A 199 10.76 43.34 28.04
CA MET A 199 10.79 43.45 29.52
C MET A 199 9.45 43.18 30.23
N THR A 200 8.32 43.16 29.53
CA THR A 200 7.00 42.75 30.08
C THR A 200 6.87 41.24 30.33
N GLU A 201 7.70 40.40 29.70
CA GLU A 201 7.73 38.94 29.93
C GLU A 201 8.86 38.51 30.87
N ALA A 202 9.86 39.36 31.06
CA ALA A 202 11.00 39.05 31.92
C ALA A 202 10.60 38.84 33.40
N GLY A 203 9.53 39.47 33.87
CA GLY A 203 8.96 39.20 35.19
C GLY A 203 8.13 37.91 35.30
N GLU A 204 7.78 37.25 34.20
CA GLU A 204 7.20 35.90 34.20
C GLU A 204 8.28 34.81 34.19
N LEU A 205 9.51 35.17 33.78
CA LEU A 205 10.68 34.31 33.72
C LEU A 205 11.55 34.39 35.00
N ASP A 206 11.53 35.53 35.71
CA ASP A 206 12.04 35.68 37.09
C ASP A 206 11.06 35.00 38.08
N THR A 207 11.22 33.69 38.21
CA THR A 207 10.35 32.79 38.97
C THR A 207 10.69 32.74 40.47
N ASP A 208 11.87 33.24 40.86
CA ASP A 208 12.25 33.38 42.26
C ASP A 208 12.08 34.82 42.81
N ASP A 209 11.58 35.73 41.97
CA ASP A 209 11.32 37.15 42.25
C ASP A 209 12.57 37.91 42.73
N ASN A 210 13.77 37.51 42.29
CA ASN A 210 15.03 38.09 42.74
C ASN A 210 15.43 39.35 41.93
N GLY A 211 14.71 39.66 40.86
CA GLY A 211 14.93 40.81 39.98
C GLY A 211 15.97 40.55 38.88
N ARG A 212 16.39 39.31 38.70
CA ARG A 212 17.35 38.84 37.69
C ARG A 212 16.79 37.57 37.07
N LEU A 213 17.06 37.38 35.78
CA LEU A 213 16.90 36.11 35.12
C LEU A 213 18.23 35.37 35.19
N ASP A 214 18.30 34.31 36.01
CA ASP A 214 19.52 33.54 36.28
C ASP A 214 19.25 32.03 36.43
N GLU A 215 20.28 31.26 36.80
CA GLU A 215 20.20 29.80 36.96
C GLU A 215 19.26 29.32 38.08
N GLY A 216 18.82 30.24 38.96
CA GLY A 216 17.86 29.99 40.02
C GLY A 216 16.42 29.88 39.53
N ASP A 217 16.14 30.35 38.31
CA ASP A 217 14.82 30.34 37.72
C ASP A 217 14.39 28.98 37.19
N ASP A 218 13.08 28.71 37.24
CA ASP A 218 12.47 27.50 36.71
C ASP A 218 12.44 27.54 35.17
N PRO A 219 13.27 26.73 34.49
CA PRO A 219 13.40 26.79 33.04
C PRO A 219 12.20 26.18 32.30
N TYR A 220 11.23 25.61 33.03
CA TYR A 220 10.15 24.81 32.46
C TYR A 220 8.77 25.36 32.80
N GLY A 221 8.53 25.68 34.07
CA GLY A 221 7.20 26.04 34.60
C GLY A 221 6.46 27.13 33.82
N PRO A 222 7.11 28.27 33.47
CA PRO A 222 6.47 29.34 32.72
C PRO A 222 5.91 28.92 31.35
N TYR A 223 6.46 27.85 30.74
CA TYR A 223 6.06 27.38 29.42
C TYR A 223 5.02 26.25 29.45
N TRP A 224 4.60 25.78 30.63
CA TRP A 224 3.66 24.67 30.76
C TRP A 224 2.23 25.09 30.37
N PRO A 225 1.63 24.53 29.29
CA PRO A 225 0.35 25.00 28.78
C PRO A 225 -0.88 24.41 29.50
N GLY A 226 -0.68 23.36 30.31
CA GLY A 226 -1.73 22.66 31.06
C GLY A 226 -1.81 21.16 30.75
N ASP A 227 -2.22 20.34 31.71
CA ASP A 227 -2.36 18.89 31.54
C ASP A 227 -3.57 18.48 30.68
N ASP A 228 -4.49 19.41 30.47
CA ASP A 228 -5.69 19.26 29.64
C ASP A 228 -5.39 19.27 28.14
N VAL A 229 -4.32 19.96 27.73
CA VAL A 229 -3.95 20.15 26.31
C VAL A 229 -2.67 19.39 25.91
N VAL A 230 -1.93 18.83 26.88
CA VAL A 230 -0.69 18.06 26.64
C VAL A 230 -0.98 16.57 26.71
N ASP A 231 -0.72 15.84 25.63
CA ASP A 231 -0.85 14.37 25.61
C ASP A 231 0.47 13.68 25.97
N TRP A 232 1.58 14.23 25.50
CA TRP A 232 2.93 13.74 25.75
C TRP A 232 3.83 14.87 26.27
N VAL A 233 4.67 14.54 27.24
CA VAL A 233 5.76 15.41 27.67
C VAL A 233 6.99 15.09 26.81
N GLY A 234 7.74 16.09 26.40
CA GLY A 234 8.97 15.94 25.63
C GLY A 234 10.17 16.47 26.40
N LEU A 235 11.36 16.00 26.07
CA LEU A 235 12.60 16.63 26.52
C LEU A 235 13.69 16.45 25.46
N THR A 236 14.27 17.57 24.99
CA THR A 236 15.49 17.52 24.19
C THR A 236 16.70 17.49 25.11
N LEU A 237 17.54 16.46 24.99
CA LEU A 237 18.65 16.20 25.87
C LEU A 237 19.81 15.54 25.11
N TYR A 238 20.90 16.27 24.91
CA TYR A 238 22.08 15.80 24.16
C TYR A 238 23.30 15.54 25.05
N HIS A 239 24.21 14.73 24.53
CA HIS A 239 25.55 14.56 25.08
C HIS A 239 26.58 15.32 24.25
N PHE A 240 26.98 16.50 24.73
CA PHE A 240 28.06 17.31 24.16
C PHE A 240 29.44 16.94 24.73
N GLY A 241 29.50 16.52 26.01
CA GLY A 241 30.72 16.34 26.79
C GLY A 241 30.55 16.86 28.23
N PRO A 242 31.52 16.67 29.13
CA PRO A 242 31.50 17.32 30.44
C PRO A 242 31.73 18.83 30.28
N ASP A 243 30.99 19.63 31.03
CA ASP A 243 31.14 21.10 31.04
C ASP A 243 32.42 21.48 31.80
N ARG A 244 33.19 22.43 31.26
CA ARG A 244 34.44 22.92 31.83
C ARG A 244 34.32 24.27 32.55
N GLY A 245 33.11 24.82 32.62
CA GLY A 245 32.85 26.10 33.25
C GLY A 245 32.30 27.09 32.23
N ARG A 246 31.09 26.83 31.74
CA ARG A 246 30.30 27.82 31.00
C ARG A 246 29.95 28.99 31.91
N ILE A 247 29.97 30.19 31.36
CA ILE A 247 29.41 31.38 31.99
C ILE A 247 27.99 31.53 31.44
N ASP A 248 27.00 31.32 32.30
CA ASP A 248 25.59 31.51 31.95
C ASP A 248 25.24 33.01 31.92
N ASN A 249 24.17 33.36 31.21
CA ASN A 249 23.68 34.74 31.15
C ASN A 249 23.03 35.11 32.48
N ASP A 250 23.42 36.26 33.03
CA ASP A 250 22.77 36.89 34.18
C ASP A 250 22.16 38.21 33.71
N LEU A 251 20.84 38.23 33.47
CA LEU A 251 20.15 39.41 32.94
C LEU A 251 19.33 40.08 34.04
N GLY A 252 19.76 41.25 34.51
CA GLY A 252 18.97 42.09 35.41
C GLY A 252 17.80 42.75 34.69
N LEU A 253 16.64 42.78 35.36
CA LEU A 253 15.39 43.29 34.80
C LEU A 253 15.39 44.82 34.55
N ASP A 254 16.42 45.54 34.99
CA ASP A 254 16.66 46.97 34.74
C ASP A 254 17.74 47.25 33.67
N GLY A 255 18.20 46.21 32.96
CA GLY A 255 19.15 46.31 31.86
C GLY A 255 20.61 46.31 32.30
N ASP A 256 20.90 45.96 33.55
CA ASP A 256 22.23 45.62 34.03
C ASP A 256 22.43 44.09 34.03
N GLY A 257 23.54 43.60 33.51
CA GLY A 257 23.74 42.16 33.36
C GLY A 257 25.04 41.82 32.66
N GLU A 258 25.52 40.61 32.85
CA GLU A 258 26.66 40.06 32.10
C GLU A 258 26.10 39.11 31.04
N THR A 259 26.30 39.43 29.77
CA THR A 259 26.03 38.50 28.67
C THR A 259 27.23 37.58 28.48
N GLY A 260 26.96 36.29 28.28
CA GLY A 260 27.91 35.18 28.17
C GLY A 260 28.82 35.21 26.93
N ASP A 261 28.77 36.28 26.13
CA ASP A 261 29.69 36.52 25.00
C ASP A 261 31.10 36.98 25.46
N LEU A 262 31.40 36.93 26.75
CA LEU A 262 32.74 37.18 27.26
C LEU A 262 33.70 36.09 26.76
N GLU A 263 34.86 36.49 26.22
CA GLU A 263 35.96 35.64 25.69
C GLU A 263 36.53 34.60 26.70
N THR A 264 35.90 34.38 27.85
CA THR A 264 36.37 33.54 28.97
C THR A 264 35.55 32.28 29.25
N SER A 265 34.43 32.04 28.55
CA SER A 265 33.66 30.78 28.69
C SER A 265 34.44 29.60 28.08
N GLU A 266 34.75 28.55 28.86
CA GLU A 266 35.56 27.42 28.40
C GLU A 266 34.75 26.32 27.66
N GLY A 267 33.41 26.38 27.75
CA GLY A 267 32.48 25.48 27.04
C GLY A 267 32.56 24.01 27.48
N PHE A 268 32.19 23.10 26.57
CA PHE A 268 32.22 21.66 26.81
C PHE A 268 33.56 21.04 26.41
N GLU A 269 33.98 20.00 27.13
CA GLU A 269 35.01 19.08 26.63
C GLU A 269 34.40 18.11 25.61
N LEU A 270 34.45 18.50 24.34
CA LEU A 270 33.86 17.77 23.23
C LEU A 270 34.57 16.43 22.94
N ASP A 271 33.92 15.55 22.18
CA ASP A 271 34.42 14.23 21.80
C ASP A 271 34.87 13.35 22.98
N ARG A 272 34.05 13.31 24.05
CA ARG A 272 34.29 12.49 25.24
C ARG A 272 33.23 11.44 25.46
N VAL A 273 33.64 10.27 25.94
CA VAL A 273 32.69 9.24 26.41
C VAL A 273 31.93 9.78 27.62
N ALA A 274 30.61 9.57 27.63
CA ALA A 274 29.77 9.94 28.76
C ALA A 274 30.24 9.26 30.05
N THR A 275 30.29 10.01 31.16
CA THR A 275 30.56 9.43 32.48
C THR A 275 29.42 8.46 32.85
N PRO A 276 29.68 7.44 33.69
CA PRO A 276 28.61 6.58 34.20
C PRO A 276 27.50 7.41 34.83
N ASP A 277 26.24 7.00 34.63
CA ASP A 277 25.02 7.64 35.12
C ASP A 277 24.73 9.07 34.59
N ALA A 278 25.52 9.59 33.65
CA ALA A 278 25.36 10.94 33.11
C ALA A 278 23.96 11.24 32.54
N TYR A 279 23.31 10.26 31.89
CA TYR A 279 21.93 10.43 31.41
C TYR A 279 20.94 10.51 32.58
N ARG A 280 21.10 9.63 33.57
CA ARG A 280 20.23 9.56 34.74
C ARG A 280 20.37 10.80 35.62
N GLU A 281 21.58 11.31 35.81
CA GLU A 281 21.85 12.55 36.51
C GLU A 281 21.21 13.76 35.81
N ARG A 282 21.02 13.73 34.48
CA ARG A 282 20.25 14.79 33.78
C ARG A 282 18.75 14.66 34.04
N LEU A 283 18.18 13.46 34.04
CA LEU A 283 16.76 13.26 34.40
C LEU A 283 16.48 13.63 35.87
N GLU A 284 17.49 13.52 36.73
CA GLU A 284 17.44 13.94 38.14
C GLU A 284 17.79 15.42 38.35
N GLU A 285 18.12 16.18 37.29
CA GLU A 285 18.57 17.58 37.32
C GLU A 285 19.77 17.82 38.25
N ARG A 286 20.73 16.89 38.24
CA ARG A 286 21.99 16.97 39.00
C ARG A 286 23.20 17.26 38.12
N PHE A 287 23.12 16.93 36.83
CA PHE A 287 24.23 17.12 35.90
C PHE A 287 24.29 18.57 35.41
N ASN A 288 25.40 19.26 35.69
CA ASN A 288 25.65 20.68 35.36
C ASN A 288 24.63 21.69 35.93
N TYR A 289 23.96 21.35 37.05
CA TYR A 289 23.27 22.34 37.88
C TYR A 289 24.24 22.82 38.97
N ASN A 290 24.44 24.13 39.10
CA ASN A 290 25.21 24.67 40.22
C ASN A 290 24.47 24.37 41.55
N GLN A 291 25.25 24.06 42.57
CA GLN A 291 24.81 23.28 43.72
C GLN A 291 23.56 23.82 44.45
N GLY A 292 22.53 22.99 44.56
CA GLY A 292 21.65 22.97 45.75
C GLY A 292 20.18 23.37 45.58
N GLY A 293 19.63 23.46 44.37
CA GLY A 293 18.18 23.62 44.17
C GLY A 293 17.42 22.34 44.57
N GLY A 294 16.80 22.33 45.75
CA GLY A 294 15.97 21.22 46.25
C GLY A 294 14.60 21.08 45.55
N GLY A 295 14.56 21.29 44.23
CA GLY A 295 13.36 21.16 43.41
C GLY A 295 13.04 19.71 43.06
N THR A 296 11.78 19.44 42.71
CA THR A 296 11.35 18.16 42.13
C THR A 296 11.82 18.10 40.67
N PRO A 297 12.47 17.02 40.18
CA PRO A 297 12.96 16.96 38.80
C PRO A 297 11.84 16.99 37.75
N PHE A 298 12.17 17.36 36.51
CA PHE A 298 11.28 17.52 35.35
C PHE A 298 10.40 16.30 35.13
N TYR A 299 11.01 15.11 35.14
CA TYR A 299 10.29 13.85 34.98
C TYR A 299 9.19 13.70 36.04
N GLU A 300 9.50 13.99 37.31
CA GLU A 300 8.54 13.90 38.40
C GLU A 300 7.45 14.97 38.28
N ARG A 301 7.83 16.21 37.93
CA ARG A 301 6.93 17.37 37.83
C ARG A 301 5.90 17.26 36.70
N PHE A 302 6.31 16.80 35.52
CA PHE A 302 5.48 16.89 34.32
C PHE A 302 5.05 15.54 33.77
N ALA A 303 5.94 14.54 33.75
CA ALA A 303 5.54 13.19 33.30
C ALA A 303 4.81 12.44 34.42
N ALA A 304 5.44 12.25 35.58
CA ALA A 304 4.90 11.40 36.65
C ALA A 304 3.68 12.00 37.36
N THR A 305 3.70 13.32 37.65
CA THR A 305 2.59 14.00 38.32
C THR A 305 1.28 13.92 37.53
N TYR A 306 1.36 13.99 36.19
CA TYR A 306 0.20 13.99 35.30
C TYR A 306 -0.01 12.68 34.55
N ASP A 307 0.81 11.64 34.84
CA ASP A 307 0.80 10.33 34.18
C ASP A 307 0.88 10.42 32.65
N LYS A 308 1.76 11.30 32.15
CA LYS A 308 1.93 11.56 30.70
C LYS A 308 3.10 10.75 30.15
N PRO A 309 2.94 10.06 29.00
CA PRO A 309 4.06 9.45 28.29
C PRO A 309 5.07 10.52 27.85
N MET A 310 6.34 10.13 27.80
CA MET A 310 7.47 11.01 27.57
C MET A 310 8.23 10.63 26.29
N LEU A 311 8.48 11.61 25.43
CA LEU A 311 9.33 11.53 24.24
C LEU A 311 10.67 12.22 24.51
N VAL A 312 11.78 11.48 24.40
CA VAL A 312 13.12 12.04 24.56
C VAL A 312 13.76 12.20 23.19
N GLU A 313 14.17 13.43 22.83
CA GLU A 313 15.04 13.65 21.67
C GLU A 313 16.49 13.74 22.16
N THR A 314 17.38 12.89 21.62
CA THR A 314 18.74 12.77 22.12
C THR A 314 19.75 12.40 21.02
N GLY A 315 21.03 12.47 21.35
CA GLY A 315 22.15 12.22 20.46
C GLY A 315 23.47 12.45 21.18
N ALA A 316 24.55 11.89 20.62
CA ALA A 316 25.90 12.08 21.14
C ALA A 316 26.79 12.75 20.10
N LEU A 317 27.38 13.88 20.49
CA LEU A 317 28.21 14.72 19.65
C LEU A 317 29.49 13.98 19.27
N TRP A 318 29.86 14.06 18.00
CA TRP A 318 31.17 13.66 17.52
C TRP A 318 31.65 14.56 16.38
N ILE A 319 32.89 15.02 16.43
CA ILE A 319 33.50 15.90 15.42
C ILE A 319 34.51 15.11 14.58
N PRO A 320 34.39 15.10 13.25
CA PRO A 320 35.21 14.30 12.35
C PRO A 320 36.64 14.85 12.10
N ASP A 321 37.35 15.31 13.13
CA ASP A 321 38.69 15.93 13.01
C ASP A 321 39.80 15.30 13.89
N GLY A 322 39.48 14.29 14.72
CA GLY A 322 40.46 13.32 15.25
C GLY A 322 41.13 13.62 16.60
N GLU A 323 40.66 14.61 17.36
CA GLU A 323 41.09 14.86 18.75
C GLU A 323 39.95 14.48 19.72
N GLY A 324 40.09 13.37 20.45
CA GLY A 324 39.05 12.91 21.38
C GLY A 324 39.00 11.40 21.56
N ASP A 325 37.96 10.92 22.21
CA ASP A 325 37.67 9.49 22.34
C ASP A 325 37.11 8.93 21.01
N PRO A 326 37.14 7.60 20.80
CA PRO A 326 36.61 7.00 19.57
C PRO A 326 35.10 7.22 19.39
N GLU A 327 34.65 7.55 18.17
CA GLU A 327 33.23 7.80 17.82
C GLU A 327 32.28 6.72 18.37
N VAL A 328 32.60 5.45 18.14
CA VAL A 328 31.79 4.31 18.60
C VAL A 328 31.70 4.31 20.12
N ALA A 329 32.80 4.57 20.84
CA ALA A 329 32.78 4.59 22.31
C ALA A 329 31.93 5.74 22.87
N ILE A 330 31.95 6.90 22.20
CA ILE A 330 31.14 8.07 22.60
C ILE A 330 29.66 7.78 22.40
N LYS A 331 29.27 7.34 21.20
CA LYS A 331 27.87 7.11 20.85
C LYS A 331 27.29 5.90 21.59
N GLN A 332 28.04 4.81 21.67
CA GLN A 332 27.64 3.60 22.40
C GLN A 332 27.51 3.83 23.89
N GLY A 333 28.51 4.48 24.50
CA GLY A 333 28.45 4.82 25.93
C GLY A 333 27.28 5.73 26.28
N TRP A 334 26.75 6.51 25.32
CA TRP A 334 25.57 7.33 25.53
C TRP A 334 24.26 6.55 25.33
N TRP A 335 24.06 5.91 24.17
CA TRP A 335 22.80 5.20 23.93
C TRP A 335 22.60 4.04 24.91
N GLU A 336 23.66 3.38 25.39
CA GLU A 336 23.54 2.33 26.41
C GLU A 336 22.92 2.88 27.70
N GLN A 337 23.35 4.06 28.15
CA GLN A 337 22.79 4.73 29.34
C GLN A 337 21.33 5.14 29.14
N VAL A 338 20.99 5.68 27.96
CA VAL A 338 19.60 6.03 27.61
C VAL A 338 18.72 4.78 27.67
N LEU A 339 19.15 3.68 27.03
CA LEU A 339 18.41 2.44 26.97
C LEU A 339 18.31 1.71 28.32
N GLU A 340 19.32 1.82 29.18
CA GLU A 340 19.29 1.26 30.55
C GLU A 340 18.35 2.01 31.49
N ALA A 341 18.24 3.33 31.33
CA ALA A 341 17.40 4.14 32.20
C ALA A 341 15.90 3.85 32.04
N ASN A 342 15.46 3.34 30.89
CA ASN A 342 14.04 3.07 30.59
C ASN A 342 13.33 2.24 31.67
N ALA A 343 14.03 1.31 32.32
CA ALA A 343 13.46 0.47 33.37
C ALA A 343 13.03 1.26 34.62
N ASP A 344 13.74 2.35 34.93
CA ASP A 344 13.48 3.19 36.10
C ASP A 344 12.64 4.43 35.78
N TYR A 345 12.54 4.80 34.50
CA TYR A 345 11.72 5.88 33.99
C TYR A 345 10.63 5.35 33.05
N PRO A 346 9.64 4.60 33.57
CA PRO A 346 8.66 3.86 32.76
C PRO A 346 7.71 4.73 31.94
N LEU A 347 7.68 6.05 32.18
CA LEU A 347 6.93 6.98 31.34
C LEU A 347 7.71 7.43 30.11
N VAL A 348 9.02 7.15 30.01
CA VAL A 348 9.72 7.27 28.73
C VAL A 348 9.15 6.22 27.79
N ARG A 349 8.38 6.68 26.80
CA ARG A 349 7.66 5.85 25.82
C ARG A 349 8.13 6.10 24.39
N GLY A 350 8.94 7.12 24.13
CA GLY A 350 9.55 7.35 22.83
C GLY A 350 10.97 7.90 22.96
N ILE A 351 11.85 7.47 22.06
CA ILE A 351 13.21 7.97 21.90
C ILE A 351 13.42 8.34 20.43
N SER A 352 13.67 9.62 20.17
CA SER A 352 14.06 10.17 18.86
C SER A 352 15.57 10.42 18.87
N TRP A 353 16.33 9.63 18.12
CA TRP A 353 17.77 9.83 17.96
C TRP A 353 18.05 10.87 16.86
N LEU A 354 18.87 11.88 17.15
CA LEU A 354 19.28 12.87 16.16
C LEU A 354 20.23 12.24 15.14
N GLU A 355 19.70 11.84 13.98
CA GLU A 355 20.43 11.17 12.90
C GLU A 355 20.80 12.18 11.81
N GLN A 356 21.55 13.22 12.20
CA GLN A 356 21.88 14.34 11.32
C GLN A 356 23.35 14.72 11.39
N ARG A 357 23.81 15.44 10.37
CA ARG A 357 25.09 16.14 10.35
C ARG A 357 24.84 17.62 10.18
N ARG A 358 25.14 18.42 11.21
CA ARG A 358 24.79 19.86 11.24
C ARG A 358 25.83 20.66 12.03
N PRO A 359 26.00 21.97 11.76
CA PRO A 359 26.77 22.85 12.64
C PRO A 359 26.11 22.95 14.01
N GLU A 360 26.92 23.04 15.07
CA GLU A 360 26.41 23.26 16.44
C GLU A 360 27.13 24.40 17.16
N ALA A 361 26.33 25.24 17.82
CA ALA A 361 26.81 26.40 18.56
C ALA A 361 27.72 25.99 19.73
N GLU A 362 27.39 24.92 20.43
CA GLU A 362 28.18 24.34 21.53
C GLU A 362 29.56 23.81 21.08
N ALA A 363 29.79 23.73 19.77
CA ALA A 363 31.03 23.29 19.16
C ALA A 363 31.73 24.38 18.32
N ASP A 364 31.46 25.66 18.60
CA ASP A 364 31.97 26.82 17.84
C ASP A 364 31.55 26.78 16.36
N ASP A 365 30.28 26.45 16.10
CA ASP A 365 29.69 26.27 14.77
C ASP A 365 30.38 25.19 13.91
N ARG A 366 31.19 24.32 14.52
CA ARG A 366 31.78 23.17 13.82
C ARG A 366 30.70 22.16 13.45
N VAL A 367 30.93 21.47 12.33
CA VAL A 367 30.00 20.45 11.83
C VAL A 367 30.14 19.18 12.66
N VAL A 368 29.12 18.91 13.47
CA VAL A 368 28.96 17.70 14.29
C VAL A 368 28.26 16.61 13.49
N ASP A 369 28.69 15.36 13.67
CA ASP A 369 28.05 14.18 13.09
C ASP A 369 27.37 13.32 14.16
N TRP A 370 26.06 13.54 14.33
CA TRP A 370 25.23 12.89 15.34
C TRP A 370 24.79 11.47 14.96
N ARG A 371 24.99 11.08 13.69
CA ARG A 371 24.44 9.84 13.10
C ARG A 371 24.97 8.57 13.75
N ALA A 372 24.07 7.72 14.25
CA ALA A 372 24.38 6.42 14.83
C ALA A 372 24.38 5.27 13.82
N THR A 373 24.01 5.50 12.55
CA THR A 373 23.98 4.42 11.51
C THR A 373 24.86 4.72 10.30
N ARG A 374 25.79 5.68 10.41
CA ARG A 374 26.62 6.15 9.30
C ARG A 374 27.60 5.09 8.76
N THR A 375 28.07 4.19 9.61
CA THR A 375 29.00 3.11 9.24
C THR A 375 28.42 1.77 9.66
N ASP A 376 28.84 0.69 8.98
CA ASP A 376 28.44 -0.68 9.35
C ASP A 376 28.78 -0.99 10.82
N GLU A 377 29.92 -0.52 11.32
CA GLU A 377 30.34 -0.70 12.72
C GLU A 377 29.38 -0.02 13.72
N LEU A 378 28.95 1.22 13.44
CA LEU A 378 28.00 1.94 14.30
C LEU A 378 26.60 1.33 14.21
N ALA A 379 26.14 0.99 13.00
CA ALA A 379 24.83 0.38 12.80
C ALA A 379 24.72 -1.00 13.46
N ASP A 380 25.76 -1.84 13.34
CA ASP A 380 25.83 -3.14 13.99
C ASP A 380 25.87 -3.01 15.53
N ALA A 381 26.61 -2.03 16.06
CA ALA A 381 26.68 -1.76 17.49
C ALA A 381 25.32 -1.28 18.05
N LEU A 382 24.72 -0.27 17.41
CA LEU A 382 23.40 0.24 17.80
C LEU A 382 22.35 -0.88 17.74
N ARG A 383 22.33 -1.67 16.66
CA ARG A 383 21.39 -2.78 16.51
C ARG A 383 21.54 -3.83 17.61
N ALA A 384 22.78 -4.16 17.99
CA ALA A 384 23.05 -5.12 19.06
C ALA A 384 22.49 -4.63 20.40
N ASP A 385 22.59 -3.33 20.69
CA ASP A 385 22.19 -2.75 21.96
C ASP A 385 20.70 -2.39 22.05
N LEU A 386 20.05 -2.14 20.92
CA LEU A 386 18.61 -1.86 20.86
C LEU A 386 17.75 -3.04 21.33
N GLY A 387 18.23 -4.29 21.23
CA GLY A 387 17.56 -5.57 21.54
C GLY A 387 16.13 -5.51 22.14
N SER A 388 15.18 -6.28 21.59
CA SER A 388 13.72 -6.20 21.83
C SER A 388 13.21 -6.10 23.28
N ASP A 389 14.04 -6.40 24.27
CA ASP A 389 13.71 -6.29 25.69
C ASP A 389 13.92 -4.85 26.25
N ARG A 390 14.59 -3.96 25.49
CA ARG A 390 14.98 -2.58 25.92
C ARG A 390 14.23 -1.47 25.18
N VAL A 391 13.79 -1.73 23.94
CA VAL A 391 12.94 -0.84 23.14
C VAL A 391 11.95 -1.66 22.35
N ASP A 392 10.82 -1.05 22.04
CA ASP A 392 9.89 -1.55 21.04
C ASP A 392 10.32 -1.02 19.68
N ILE A 393 10.93 -1.90 18.86
CA ILE A 393 11.43 -1.60 17.51
C ILE A 393 10.72 -2.48 16.48
N GLY A 394 10.03 -1.84 15.54
CA GLY A 394 9.30 -2.51 14.47
C GLY A 394 8.08 -1.69 14.06
N PRO A 395 7.25 -2.22 13.16
CA PRO A 395 5.99 -1.58 12.82
C PRO A 395 5.05 -1.57 14.03
N VAL A 396 4.57 -0.39 14.40
CA VAL A 396 3.63 -0.11 15.49
C VAL A 396 2.29 0.41 14.98
N THR A 397 2.26 0.86 13.72
CA THR A 397 1.06 1.03 12.90
C THR A 397 1.10 0.01 11.75
N ARG A 398 0.02 -0.07 10.96
CA ARG A 398 -0.01 -0.96 9.80
C ARG A 398 1.03 -0.54 8.76
N VAL A 399 1.75 -1.52 8.24
CA VAL A 399 2.71 -1.31 7.13
C VAL A 399 1.94 -1.16 5.83
N LEU A 400 2.05 0.00 5.19
CA LEU A 400 1.47 0.29 3.88
C LEU A 400 2.58 0.36 2.84
N ASP A 401 2.92 -0.79 2.26
CA ASP A 401 3.95 -0.91 1.24
C ASP A 401 3.38 -1.42 -0.10
N GLN A 402 4.28 -1.64 -1.06
CA GLN A 402 3.91 -2.14 -2.39
C GLN A 402 3.23 -3.52 -2.35
N GLU A 403 3.59 -4.36 -1.37
CA GLU A 403 3.02 -5.70 -1.20
C GLU A 403 1.57 -5.58 -0.69
N ALA A 404 1.37 -4.81 0.40
CA ALA A 404 0.04 -4.52 0.92
C ALA A 404 -0.87 -3.84 -0.12
N ALA A 405 -0.32 -2.95 -0.95
CA ALA A 405 -1.03 -2.31 -2.04
C ALA A 405 -1.47 -3.32 -3.11
N ASN A 406 -0.62 -4.29 -3.45
CA ASN A 406 -0.93 -5.32 -4.43
C ASN A 406 -1.96 -6.30 -3.89
N GLU A 407 -1.85 -6.73 -2.62
CA GLU A 407 -2.85 -7.54 -1.93
C GLU A 407 -4.22 -6.85 -1.91
N ALA A 408 -4.26 -5.54 -1.62
CA ALA A 408 -5.50 -4.77 -1.66
C ALA A 408 -6.18 -4.84 -3.05
N THR A 409 -5.41 -4.90 -4.15
CA THR A 409 -6.01 -5.03 -5.50
C THR A 409 -6.73 -6.35 -5.73
N ALA A 410 -6.49 -7.38 -4.92
CA ALA A 410 -7.21 -8.64 -4.97
C ALA A 410 -8.67 -8.50 -4.55
N GLN A 411 -9.12 -7.33 -4.10
CA GLN A 411 -10.50 -7.10 -3.70
C GLN A 411 -11.45 -6.94 -4.89
N GLY A 412 -12.62 -7.58 -4.79
CA GLY A 412 -13.73 -7.32 -5.69
C GLY A 412 -14.82 -6.49 -5.02
N ARG A 413 -15.74 -5.95 -5.84
CA ARG A 413 -17.00 -5.43 -5.32
C ARG A 413 -17.82 -6.62 -4.80
N GLN A 414 -17.66 -6.95 -3.53
CA GLN A 414 -18.57 -7.87 -2.86
C GLN A 414 -19.88 -7.12 -2.56
N PRO A 415 -21.03 -7.76 -2.78
CA PRO A 415 -22.32 -7.20 -2.37
C PRO A 415 -22.34 -7.14 -0.83
N ALA A 416 -23.11 -6.22 -0.24
CA ALA A 416 -23.31 -6.20 1.20
C ALA A 416 -23.85 -7.57 1.69
N ALA A 417 -23.62 -7.93 2.96
CA ALA A 417 -23.94 -9.27 3.47
C ALA A 417 -25.42 -9.67 3.28
N ASP A 418 -26.34 -8.68 3.23
CA ASP A 418 -27.76 -8.84 2.94
C ASP A 418 -28.09 -9.04 1.44
N GLU A 419 -27.14 -8.73 0.56
CA GLU A 419 -27.24 -8.84 -0.91
C GLU A 419 -26.55 -10.11 -1.48
N ILE A 420 -25.89 -10.93 -0.65
CA ILE A 420 -25.27 -12.21 -1.07
C ILE A 420 -26.28 -13.12 -1.81
N GLY A 421 -27.52 -13.17 -1.33
CA GLY A 421 -28.61 -13.91 -1.99
C GLY A 421 -28.98 -13.36 -3.37
N ALA A 422 -28.79 -12.06 -3.61
CA ALA A 422 -29.07 -11.42 -4.89
C ALA A 422 -28.01 -11.77 -5.95
N GLU A 423 -26.74 -11.87 -5.57
CA GLU A 423 -25.66 -12.20 -6.51
C GLU A 423 -25.70 -13.65 -6.99
N MET A 424 -25.80 -14.60 -6.07
CA MET A 424 -26.00 -16.00 -6.45
C MET A 424 -27.32 -16.16 -7.22
N GLY A 425 -28.32 -15.30 -6.97
CA GLY A 425 -29.55 -15.21 -7.75
C GLY A 425 -29.29 -14.83 -9.21
N TRP A 426 -28.40 -13.87 -9.47
CA TRP A 426 -27.97 -13.50 -10.82
C TRP A 426 -27.23 -14.64 -11.53
N ILE A 427 -26.36 -15.38 -10.82
CA ILE A 427 -25.68 -16.56 -11.37
C ILE A 427 -26.72 -17.59 -11.83
N VAL A 428 -27.65 -17.95 -10.95
CA VAL A 428 -28.73 -18.90 -11.25
C VAL A 428 -29.60 -18.43 -12.42
N PHE A 429 -29.99 -17.15 -12.41
CA PHE A 429 -30.77 -16.56 -13.50
C PHE A 429 -30.04 -16.68 -14.84
N CYS A 430 -28.76 -16.33 -14.86
CA CYS A 430 -27.97 -16.35 -16.07
C CYS A 430 -27.70 -17.78 -16.57
N VAL A 431 -27.44 -18.74 -15.67
CA VAL A 431 -27.36 -20.17 -16.00
C VAL A 431 -28.68 -20.68 -16.60
N ALA A 432 -29.82 -20.28 -16.04
CA ALA A 432 -31.13 -20.63 -16.58
C ALA A 432 -31.36 -20.03 -17.98
N VAL A 433 -30.97 -18.76 -18.19
CA VAL A 433 -31.02 -18.10 -19.51
C VAL A 433 -30.13 -18.85 -20.51
N LEU A 434 -28.92 -19.26 -20.13
CA LEU A 434 -28.04 -20.06 -20.98
C LEU A 434 -28.66 -21.41 -21.35
N ALA A 435 -29.35 -22.08 -20.42
CA ALA A 435 -30.08 -23.32 -20.71
C ALA A 435 -31.24 -23.10 -21.71
N VAL A 436 -31.96 -21.99 -21.58
CA VAL A 436 -33.01 -21.59 -22.53
C VAL A 436 -32.39 -21.29 -23.91
N LEU A 437 -31.29 -20.54 -23.96
CA LEU A 437 -30.57 -20.25 -25.21
C LEU A 437 -30.07 -21.53 -25.88
N PHE A 438 -29.59 -22.50 -25.11
CA PHE A 438 -29.20 -23.81 -25.62
C PHE A 438 -30.38 -24.57 -26.25
N LEU A 439 -31.56 -24.55 -25.59
CA LEU A 439 -32.78 -25.12 -26.15
C LEU A 439 -33.18 -24.44 -27.46
N LEU A 440 -33.18 -23.10 -27.48
CA LEU A 440 -33.50 -22.30 -28.66
C LEU A 440 -32.52 -22.56 -29.82
N ALA A 441 -31.22 -22.70 -29.53
CA ALA A 441 -30.21 -23.10 -30.52
C ALA A 441 -30.52 -24.48 -31.12
N GLY A 442 -30.95 -25.44 -30.30
CA GLY A 442 -31.39 -26.76 -30.78
C GLY A 442 -32.62 -26.69 -31.69
N ILE A 443 -33.61 -25.87 -31.34
CA ILE A 443 -34.82 -25.61 -32.15
C ILE A 443 -34.44 -24.91 -33.46
N ALA A 444 -33.67 -23.83 -33.41
CA ALA A 444 -33.22 -23.08 -34.59
C ALA A 444 -32.40 -23.96 -35.53
N GLY A 445 -31.49 -24.79 -34.99
CA GLY A 445 -30.71 -25.74 -35.77
C GLY A 445 -31.57 -26.78 -36.51
N LYS A 446 -32.76 -27.11 -36.00
CA LYS A 446 -33.70 -28.04 -36.63
C LYS A 446 -34.60 -27.36 -37.65
N TYR A 447 -35.15 -26.19 -37.33
CA TYR A 447 -36.20 -25.55 -38.13
C TYR A 447 -35.71 -24.42 -39.05
N VAL A 448 -34.54 -23.83 -38.78
CA VAL A 448 -33.97 -22.71 -39.55
C VAL A 448 -32.50 -22.96 -39.92
N PRO A 449 -32.19 -24.02 -40.69
CA PRO A 449 -30.81 -24.37 -41.03
C PRO A 449 -30.09 -23.30 -41.87
N SER A 450 -30.83 -22.37 -42.48
CA SER A 450 -30.25 -21.25 -43.23
C SER A 450 -29.45 -20.28 -42.36
N TRP A 451 -29.63 -20.25 -41.04
CA TRP A 451 -28.92 -19.38 -40.10
C TRP A 451 -27.53 -19.90 -39.68
N ARG A 452 -27.22 -21.15 -40.01
CA ARG A 452 -26.02 -21.85 -39.55
C ARG A 452 -24.72 -21.18 -40.02
N TYR A 453 -23.66 -21.38 -39.24
CA TYR A 453 -22.30 -20.97 -39.57
C TYR A 453 -21.86 -21.54 -40.94
N PRO A 454 -21.31 -20.74 -41.86
CA PRO A 454 -21.14 -21.16 -43.26
C PRO A 454 -20.06 -22.23 -43.51
N ASN A 455 -18.93 -22.16 -42.80
CA ASN A 455 -17.79 -23.06 -43.05
C ASN A 455 -17.01 -23.39 -41.77
N GLU A 456 -17.29 -24.56 -41.19
CA GLU A 456 -16.63 -25.05 -39.96
C GLU A 456 -15.15 -25.43 -40.17
N ASN A 457 -14.69 -25.52 -41.42
CA ASN A 457 -13.33 -25.95 -41.76
C ASN A 457 -12.37 -24.80 -42.09
N ASP A 458 -12.82 -23.55 -42.01
CA ASP A 458 -11.95 -22.39 -42.23
C ASP A 458 -10.75 -22.41 -41.25
N PRO A 459 -9.53 -22.11 -41.71
CA PRO A 459 -8.38 -21.90 -40.83
C PRO A 459 -8.62 -20.88 -39.71
N ARG A 460 -9.48 -19.87 -39.93
CA ARG A 460 -9.82 -18.85 -38.93
C ARG A 460 -11.31 -18.93 -38.58
N ASP A 461 -11.61 -19.21 -37.32
CA ASP A 461 -12.99 -19.28 -36.82
C ASP A 461 -13.48 -17.91 -36.35
N GLN A 462 -14.38 -17.29 -37.11
CA GLN A 462 -14.92 -15.96 -36.77
C GLN A 462 -15.77 -15.96 -35.49
N ARG A 463 -16.27 -17.12 -35.06
CA ARG A 463 -17.00 -17.24 -33.79
C ARG A 463 -16.11 -16.92 -32.61
N LEU A 464 -14.84 -17.34 -32.67
CA LEU A 464 -13.86 -17.05 -31.62
C LEU A 464 -13.50 -15.56 -31.59
N ASP A 465 -13.35 -14.93 -32.76
CA ASP A 465 -13.10 -13.48 -32.83
C ASP A 465 -14.32 -12.69 -32.31
N LEU A 466 -15.54 -13.07 -32.69
CA LEU A 466 -16.77 -12.44 -32.18
C LEU A 466 -16.86 -12.55 -30.65
N PHE A 467 -16.59 -13.75 -30.11
CA PHE A 467 -16.70 -14.03 -28.69
C PHE A 467 -15.59 -13.33 -27.87
N ARG A 468 -14.35 -13.30 -28.38
CA ARG A 468 -13.26 -12.48 -27.80
C ARG A 468 -13.60 -10.99 -27.82
N GLY A 469 -14.27 -10.53 -28.88
CA GLY A 469 -14.75 -9.15 -29.02
C GLY A 469 -15.77 -8.77 -27.95
N TRP A 470 -16.71 -9.65 -27.66
CA TRP A 470 -17.66 -9.47 -26.57
C TRP A 470 -16.98 -9.39 -25.20
N ILE A 471 -16.03 -10.29 -24.91
CA ILE A 471 -15.34 -10.31 -23.61
C ILE A 471 -14.46 -9.07 -23.43
N ILE A 472 -13.70 -8.67 -24.46
CA ILE A 472 -12.85 -7.48 -24.32
C ILE A 472 -13.68 -6.21 -24.15
N LEU A 473 -14.89 -6.15 -24.72
CA LEU A 473 -15.82 -5.05 -24.47
C LEU A 473 -16.31 -5.03 -23.02
N ALA A 474 -16.65 -6.19 -22.46
CA ALA A 474 -17.00 -6.30 -21.05
C ALA A 474 -15.88 -5.76 -20.16
N VAL A 475 -14.63 -6.16 -20.42
CA VAL A 475 -13.43 -5.66 -19.71
C VAL A 475 -13.29 -4.14 -19.82
N VAL A 476 -13.48 -3.56 -21.01
CA VAL A 476 -13.40 -2.09 -21.17
C VAL A 476 -14.50 -1.39 -20.37
N ILE A 477 -15.73 -1.91 -20.41
CA ILE A 477 -16.88 -1.32 -19.71
C ILE A 477 -16.69 -1.38 -18.19
N THR A 478 -16.15 -2.48 -17.66
CA THR A 478 -15.94 -2.61 -16.20
C THR A 478 -14.85 -1.68 -15.68
N HIS A 479 -13.75 -1.49 -16.43
CA HIS A 479 -12.62 -0.67 -15.99
C HIS A 479 -12.84 0.84 -16.08
N VAL A 480 -13.84 1.32 -16.82
CA VAL A 480 -14.14 2.77 -16.91
C VAL A 480 -14.87 3.27 -15.66
N GLU A 481 -15.40 2.38 -14.81
CA GLU A 481 -16.00 2.68 -13.50
C GLU A 481 -17.07 3.80 -13.48
N VAL A 482 -17.84 3.92 -14.56
CA VAL A 482 -19.01 4.82 -14.62
C VAL A 482 -20.33 4.06 -14.61
N THR A 483 -21.34 4.63 -13.96
CA THR A 483 -22.67 4.04 -13.87
C THR A 483 -23.42 4.18 -15.20
N SER A 484 -23.90 3.06 -15.74
CA SER A 484 -24.65 3.04 -17.00
C SER A 484 -25.38 1.70 -17.19
N PRO A 485 -26.31 1.61 -18.15
CA PRO A 485 -26.89 0.33 -18.55
C PRO A 485 -25.83 -0.68 -19.01
N TYR A 486 -24.74 -0.22 -19.63
CA TYR A 486 -23.65 -1.08 -20.07
C TYR A 486 -22.97 -1.76 -18.86
N SER A 487 -22.56 -0.97 -17.87
CA SER A 487 -21.90 -1.47 -16.67
C SER A 487 -22.83 -2.31 -15.81
N TYR A 488 -24.09 -1.92 -15.66
CA TYR A 488 -25.11 -2.72 -14.96
C TYR A 488 -25.27 -4.13 -15.57
N ILE A 489 -25.44 -4.22 -16.90
CA ILE A 489 -25.57 -5.52 -17.58
C ILE A 489 -24.27 -6.31 -17.48
N THR A 490 -23.12 -5.64 -17.66
CA THR A 490 -21.83 -6.32 -17.67
C THR A 490 -21.50 -6.91 -16.30
N LEU A 491 -21.65 -6.15 -15.23
CA LEU A 491 -21.38 -6.62 -13.86
C LEU A 491 -22.34 -7.74 -13.44
N ASN A 492 -23.65 -7.59 -13.69
CA ASN A 492 -24.65 -8.55 -13.23
C ASN A 492 -24.81 -9.79 -14.10
N ALA A 493 -24.64 -9.68 -15.42
CA ALA A 493 -24.85 -10.82 -16.33
C ALA A 493 -23.54 -11.47 -16.77
N VAL A 494 -22.53 -10.67 -17.13
CA VAL A 494 -21.23 -11.20 -17.54
C VAL A 494 -20.43 -11.58 -16.31
N GLY A 495 -20.23 -10.66 -15.37
CA GLY A 495 -19.48 -10.90 -14.12
C GLY A 495 -20.02 -12.04 -13.26
N ALA A 496 -21.33 -12.34 -13.34
CA ALA A 496 -21.94 -13.46 -12.64
C ALA A 496 -21.56 -14.84 -13.21
N ILE A 497 -21.48 -15.02 -14.53
CA ILE A 497 -21.16 -16.33 -15.14
C ILE A 497 -19.69 -16.43 -15.50
N THR A 498 -19.06 -15.33 -15.92
CA THR A 498 -17.72 -15.36 -16.47
C THR A 498 -16.99 -14.02 -16.45
N GLY A 499 -15.75 -14.03 -15.98
CA GLY A 499 -14.87 -12.84 -15.95
C GLY A 499 -13.68 -12.94 -16.90
N ALA A 500 -12.50 -12.57 -16.40
CA ALA A 500 -11.24 -12.64 -17.15
C ALA A 500 -10.83 -14.08 -17.52
N GLU A 501 -11.33 -15.09 -16.79
CA GLU A 501 -11.05 -16.51 -16.99
C GLU A 501 -11.37 -17.00 -18.41
N MET A 502 -12.45 -16.49 -19.03
CA MET A 502 -12.79 -16.81 -20.42
C MET A 502 -11.80 -16.19 -21.41
N PHE A 503 -11.31 -14.98 -21.12
CA PHE A 503 -10.29 -14.34 -21.93
C PHE A 503 -8.98 -15.15 -21.94
N VAL A 504 -8.59 -15.67 -20.77
CA VAL A 504 -7.42 -16.55 -20.61
C VAL A 504 -7.61 -17.88 -21.36
N LEU A 505 -8.78 -18.52 -21.21
CA LEU A 505 -9.10 -19.78 -21.90
C LEU A 505 -9.12 -19.62 -23.42
N LEU A 506 -9.77 -18.60 -23.96
CA LEU A 506 -9.82 -18.35 -25.41
C LEU A 506 -8.45 -18.03 -25.98
N SER A 507 -7.60 -17.33 -25.22
CA SER A 507 -6.21 -17.10 -25.59
C SER A 507 -5.46 -18.43 -25.74
N GLY A 508 -5.64 -19.35 -24.79
CA GLY A 508 -5.11 -20.71 -24.89
C GLY A 508 -5.61 -21.43 -26.16
N ILE A 509 -6.92 -21.39 -26.44
CA ILE A 509 -7.53 -22.02 -27.63
C ILE A 509 -6.88 -21.50 -28.92
N VAL A 510 -6.78 -20.18 -29.06
CA VAL A 510 -6.20 -19.56 -30.26
C VAL A 510 -4.74 -19.97 -30.46
N LEU A 511 -3.94 -19.98 -29.40
CA LEU A 511 -2.53 -20.37 -29.49
C LEU A 511 -2.37 -21.86 -29.80
N GLY A 512 -3.20 -22.73 -29.22
CA GLY A 512 -3.21 -24.16 -29.51
C GLY A 512 -3.53 -24.48 -30.97
N MET A 513 -4.49 -23.73 -31.54
CA MET A 513 -4.85 -23.86 -32.96
C MET A 513 -3.73 -23.46 -33.92
N ILE A 514 -2.96 -22.41 -33.58
CA ILE A 514 -1.95 -21.83 -34.48
C ILE A 514 -0.62 -22.57 -34.36
N TYR A 515 -0.19 -22.87 -33.14
CA TYR A 515 1.19 -23.31 -32.93
C TYR A 515 1.43 -24.78 -33.19
N LEU A 516 0.48 -25.70 -32.94
CA LEU A 516 0.72 -27.11 -33.27
C LEU A 516 0.96 -27.32 -34.79
N PRO A 517 0.14 -26.77 -35.70
CA PRO A 517 0.43 -26.83 -37.14
C PRO A 517 1.77 -26.17 -37.50
N THR A 518 2.12 -25.07 -36.83
CA THR A 518 3.38 -24.35 -37.06
C THR A 518 4.58 -25.18 -36.62
N VAL A 519 4.53 -25.83 -35.45
CA VAL A 519 5.56 -26.77 -34.97
C VAL A 519 5.75 -27.93 -35.95
N ARG A 520 4.65 -28.45 -36.53
CA ARG A 520 4.72 -29.52 -37.55
C ARG A 520 5.35 -29.04 -38.87
N LYS A 521 5.19 -27.76 -39.21
CA LYS A 521 5.68 -27.18 -40.48
C LYS A 521 7.12 -26.64 -40.39
N LEU A 522 7.46 -25.94 -39.33
CA LEU A 522 8.72 -25.18 -39.17
C LEU A 522 9.69 -25.81 -38.16
N GLY A 523 9.26 -26.83 -37.42
CA GLY A 523 10.05 -27.46 -36.36
C GLY A 523 9.85 -26.83 -34.97
N GLU A 524 10.33 -27.54 -33.94
CA GLU A 524 10.13 -27.18 -32.53
C GLU A 524 10.86 -25.88 -32.18
N TRP A 525 12.15 -25.81 -32.50
CA TRP A 525 13.01 -24.69 -32.10
C TRP A 525 12.57 -23.36 -32.73
N VAL A 526 12.32 -23.33 -34.04
CA VAL A 526 11.90 -22.10 -34.76
C VAL A 526 10.56 -21.59 -34.22
N THR A 527 9.64 -22.51 -33.90
CA THR A 527 8.35 -22.13 -33.33
C THR A 527 8.49 -21.65 -31.88
N ALA A 528 9.34 -22.28 -31.07
CA ALA A 528 9.66 -21.84 -29.71
C ALA A 528 10.24 -20.42 -29.68
N VAL A 529 11.21 -20.12 -30.56
CA VAL A 529 11.76 -18.76 -30.72
C VAL A 529 10.67 -17.75 -31.09
N THR A 530 9.69 -18.16 -31.92
CA THR A 530 8.55 -17.28 -32.28
C THR A 530 7.64 -17.02 -31.08
N MET A 531 7.39 -18.03 -30.24
CA MET A 531 6.63 -17.88 -28.99
C MET A 531 7.35 -16.97 -28.01
N TRP A 532 8.65 -17.16 -27.78
CA TRP A 532 9.43 -16.30 -26.89
C TRP A 532 9.57 -14.86 -27.39
N LYS A 533 9.68 -14.64 -28.71
CA LYS A 533 9.61 -13.28 -29.28
C LYS A 533 8.28 -12.60 -28.97
N ARG A 534 7.18 -13.35 -28.99
CA ARG A 534 5.85 -12.83 -28.61
C ARG A 534 5.79 -12.53 -27.11
N ALA A 535 6.25 -13.45 -26.25
CA ALA A 535 6.31 -13.24 -24.80
C ALA A 535 7.17 -12.01 -24.45
N ARG A 536 8.37 -11.89 -25.04
CA ARG A 536 9.23 -10.70 -24.90
C ARG A 536 8.52 -9.43 -25.33
N LYS A 537 7.78 -9.46 -26.46
CA LYS A 537 7.04 -8.28 -26.91
C LYS A 537 5.94 -7.88 -25.91
N GLN A 538 5.22 -8.84 -25.33
CA GLN A 538 4.22 -8.57 -24.30
C GLN A 538 4.86 -7.97 -23.04
N TYR A 539 5.97 -8.54 -22.58
CA TYR A 539 6.71 -8.05 -21.42
C TYR A 539 7.23 -6.62 -21.61
N LEU A 540 7.91 -6.34 -22.74
CA LEU A 540 8.40 -4.99 -23.03
C LEU A 540 7.28 -3.97 -23.14
N VAL A 541 6.14 -4.36 -23.72
CA VAL A 541 4.96 -3.48 -23.79
C VAL A 541 4.40 -3.24 -22.40
N ALA A 542 4.41 -4.24 -21.52
CA ALA A 542 3.96 -4.07 -20.14
C ALA A 542 4.81 -3.04 -19.40
N LEU A 543 6.14 -3.20 -19.41
CA LEU A 543 7.07 -2.23 -18.81
C LEU A 543 6.87 -0.82 -19.37
N VAL A 544 6.71 -0.69 -20.69
CA VAL A 544 6.48 0.61 -21.32
C VAL A 544 5.16 1.23 -20.87
N VAL A 545 4.09 0.46 -20.75
CA VAL A 545 2.80 0.97 -20.25
C VAL A 545 2.92 1.42 -18.80
N VAL A 546 3.54 0.61 -17.93
CA VAL A 546 3.77 0.95 -16.52
C VAL A 546 4.52 2.28 -16.41
N MET A 547 5.64 2.43 -17.12
CA MET A 547 6.43 3.66 -17.13
C MET A 547 5.69 4.84 -17.76
N LEU A 548 4.94 4.62 -18.85
CA LEU A 548 4.19 5.71 -19.49
C LEU A 548 3.07 6.24 -18.60
N VAL A 549 2.37 5.38 -17.86
CA VAL A 549 1.35 5.80 -16.91
C VAL A 549 1.97 6.63 -15.79
N TYR A 550 3.09 6.17 -15.22
CA TYR A 550 3.83 6.94 -14.21
C TYR A 550 4.25 8.32 -14.74
N LEU A 551 4.90 8.35 -15.91
CA LEU A 551 5.35 9.61 -16.52
C LEU A 551 4.20 10.56 -16.88
N LEU A 552 3.02 10.03 -17.22
CA LEU A 552 1.83 10.84 -17.44
C LEU A 552 1.30 11.43 -16.12
N GLY A 553 1.40 10.70 -15.02
CA GLY A 553 1.03 11.19 -13.68
C GLY A 553 1.91 12.31 -13.16
N LEU A 554 3.13 12.47 -13.69
CA LEU A 554 3.98 13.63 -13.38
C LEU A 554 3.49 14.95 -14.00
N LEU A 555 2.48 14.90 -14.89
CA LEU A 555 1.91 16.10 -15.50
C LEU A 555 0.88 16.73 -14.54
N PRO A 556 0.98 18.03 -14.21
CA PRO A 556 0.16 18.66 -13.15
C PRO A 556 -1.34 18.73 -13.49
N PHE A 557 -1.74 18.42 -14.72
CA PHE A 557 -3.13 18.40 -15.19
C PHE A 557 -3.66 16.98 -15.42
N VAL A 558 -2.90 15.95 -15.04
CA VAL A 558 -3.29 14.54 -15.17
C VAL A 558 -3.30 13.89 -13.79
N ASP A 559 -4.50 13.62 -13.30
CA ASP A 559 -4.71 12.76 -12.15
C ASP A 559 -4.55 11.28 -12.58
N ALA A 560 -3.37 10.72 -12.32
CA ALA A 560 -3.08 9.32 -12.56
C ALA A 560 -3.58 8.39 -11.44
N THR A 561 -3.94 8.93 -10.27
CA THR A 561 -4.34 8.16 -9.09
C THR A 561 -5.51 7.21 -9.38
N VAL A 562 -6.39 7.59 -10.32
CA VAL A 562 -7.51 6.79 -10.83
C VAL A 562 -7.09 5.37 -11.27
N ILE A 563 -5.85 5.20 -11.73
CA ILE A 563 -5.31 3.89 -12.12
C ILE A 563 -4.01 3.50 -11.42
N THR A 564 -3.33 4.43 -10.74
CA THR A 564 -2.09 4.16 -9.99
C THR A 564 -2.32 3.95 -8.50
N THR A 565 -3.51 4.22 -7.98
CA THR A 565 -3.89 3.89 -6.61
C THR A 565 -5.02 2.86 -6.58
N PHE A 566 -5.18 2.20 -5.45
CA PHE A 566 -6.31 1.32 -5.19
C PHE A 566 -6.95 1.69 -3.86
N THR A 567 -8.25 2.03 -3.89
CA THR A 567 -9.01 2.26 -2.67
C THR A 567 -9.59 0.94 -2.16
N ASP A 568 -9.22 0.59 -0.94
CA ASP A 568 -9.75 -0.57 -0.22
C ASP A 568 -11.27 -0.44 -0.04
N ARG A 569 -11.96 -1.55 -0.23
CA ARG A 569 -13.43 -1.63 -0.21
C ARG A 569 -13.96 -2.37 1.01
N GLY A 570 -13.11 -2.78 1.94
CA GLY A 570 -13.50 -3.49 3.16
C GLY A 570 -13.77 -4.98 2.97
N THR A 571 -13.38 -5.53 1.81
CA THR A 571 -13.72 -6.90 1.38
C THR A 571 -12.50 -7.85 1.34
N GLY A 572 -11.32 -7.32 1.69
CA GLY A 572 -10.06 -8.06 1.78
C GLY A 572 -9.88 -8.74 3.13
N GLU A 573 -8.69 -9.32 3.37
CA GLU A 573 -8.36 -9.99 4.63
C GLU A 573 -8.46 -9.06 5.85
N ASN A 574 -8.25 -7.76 5.63
CA ASN A 574 -8.26 -6.72 6.65
C ASN A 574 -9.68 -6.23 7.05
N GLY A 575 -10.75 -6.75 6.43
CA GLY A 575 -12.14 -6.49 6.82
C GLY A 575 -12.65 -5.06 6.57
N GLU A 576 -13.81 -4.71 7.12
CA GLU A 576 -14.49 -3.41 6.88
C GLU A 576 -13.74 -2.21 7.50
N ALA A 577 -12.87 -2.42 8.49
CA ALA A 577 -12.14 -1.36 9.20
C ALA A 577 -11.26 -0.52 8.27
N VAL A 578 -10.73 -1.13 7.21
CA VAL A 578 -9.83 -0.47 6.25
C VAL A 578 -10.56 0.09 5.04
N THR A 579 -11.90 0.12 5.05
CA THR A 579 -12.69 0.63 3.93
C THR A 579 -12.39 2.10 3.67
N GLY A 580 -12.00 2.44 2.45
CA GLY A 580 -11.65 3.81 2.06
C GLY A 580 -10.17 4.15 2.16
N GLN A 581 -9.34 3.24 2.70
CA GLN A 581 -7.87 3.32 2.64
C GLN A 581 -7.41 3.44 1.19
N VAL A 582 -6.44 4.31 0.91
CA VAL A 582 -5.88 4.46 -0.44
C VAL A 582 -4.47 3.91 -0.46
N TYR A 583 -4.24 2.90 -1.29
CA TYR A 583 -2.93 2.30 -1.51
C TYR A 583 -2.30 2.83 -2.80
N ASP A 584 -1.03 3.22 -2.77
CA ASP A 584 -0.27 3.56 -3.99
C ASP A 584 0.34 2.31 -4.63
N LEU A 585 -0.09 1.98 -5.85
CA LEU A 585 0.45 0.87 -6.65
C LEU A 585 1.79 1.20 -7.31
N TYR A 586 2.25 2.44 -7.14
CA TYR A 586 3.51 2.99 -7.65
C TYR A 586 4.38 3.57 -6.52
N ALA A 587 4.19 3.13 -5.27
CA ALA A 587 4.86 3.69 -4.09
C ALA A 587 6.39 3.88 -4.27
N ASN A 588 7.04 2.93 -4.94
CA ASN A 588 8.49 2.94 -5.18
C ASN A 588 8.90 3.44 -6.58
N ALA A 589 7.97 3.88 -7.40
CA ALA A 589 8.24 4.37 -8.75
C ALA A 589 9.06 5.69 -8.77
N PRO A 590 8.88 6.65 -7.85
CA PRO A 590 9.75 7.84 -7.78
C PRO A 590 11.22 7.49 -7.64
N ARG A 591 11.53 6.45 -6.84
CA ARG A 591 12.89 5.97 -6.59
C ARG A 591 13.60 5.50 -7.86
N LEU A 592 12.88 5.13 -8.93
CA LEU A 592 13.49 4.78 -10.22
C LEU A 592 14.31 5.91 -10.85
N PHE A 593 14.10 7.16 -10.41
CA PHE A 593 14.75 8.35 -10.94
C PHE A 593 15.85 8.90 -10.02
N ASP A 594 16.07 8.29 -8.86
CA ASP A 594 17.20 8.60 -7.97
C ASP A 594 18.53 8.26 -8.66
N TYR A 595 19.64 8.89 -8.22
CA TYR A 595 20.97 8.61 -8.77
C TYR A 595 21.97 8.17 -7.68
N PRO A 596 22.41 6.90 -7.68
CA PRO A 596 21.94 5.79 -8.52
C PRO A 596 20.53 5.30 -8.12
N PRO A 597 19.73 4.77 -9.06
CA PRO A 597 18.41 4.24 -8.70
C PRO A 597 18.61 2.99 -7.82
N PRO A 598 17.93 2.90 -6.67
CA PRO A 598 18.07 1.78 -5.78
C PRO A 598 17.58 0.50 -6.46
N TRP A 599 18.29 -0.61 -6.20
CA TRP A 599 18.05 -1.85 -6.92
C TRP A 599 16.67 -2.46 -6.63
N TYR A 600 16.09 -2.22 -5.45
CA TYR A 600 14.76 -2.74 -5.10
C TYR A 600 13.69 -2.15 -6.03
N ALA A 601 13.71 -0.84 -6.30
CA ALA A 601 12.74 -0.18 -7.18
C ALA A 601 12.89 -0.68 -8.63
N VAL A 602 14.14 -0.84 -9.10
CA VAL A 602 14.42 -1.42 -10.43
C VAL A 602 13.91 -2.86 -10.52
N LYS A 603 14.12 -3.67 -9.47
CA LYS A 603 13.64 -5.05 -9.39
C LYS A 603 12.11 -5.09 -9.44
N GLN A 604 11.42 -4.25 -8.67
CA GLN A 604 9.96 -4.16 -8.65
C GLN A 604 9.38 -3.81 -10.03
N LEU A 605 9.98 -2.85 -10.74
CA LEU A 605 9.59 -2.55 -12.11
C LEU A 605 9.78 -3.75 -13.05
N LEU A 606 10.96 -4.40 -13.00
CA LEU A 606 11.29 -5.54 -13.86
C LEU A 606 10.43 -6.77 -13.56
N LEU A 607 10.05 -6.97 -12.30
CA LEU A 607 9.17 -8.07 -11.89
C LEU A 607 7.68 -7.72 -11.99
N LEU A 608 7.33 -6.51 -12.47
CA LEU A 608 5.95 -6.05 -12.57
C LEU A 608 5.23 -6.11 -11.20
N GLU A 609 5.95 -5.75 -10.14
CA GLU A 609 5.40 -5.56 -8.78
C GLU A 609 4.67 -4.22 -8.66
N MET A 610 4.89 -3.31 -9.61
CA MET A 610 4.18 -2.04 -9.74
C MET A 610 3.53 -1.93 -11.11
N GLY A 611 2.36 -1.29 -11.18
CA GLY A 611 1.59 -1.16 -12.41
C GLY A 611 0.16 -0.68 -12.18
N PRO A 612 -0.54 -0.27 -13.26
CA PRO A 612 -1.89 0.23 -13.12
C PRO A 612 -2.86 -0.93 -12.99
N TRP A 613 -3.75 -0.89 -11.98
CA TRP A 613 -4.59 -2.04 -11.59
C TRP A 613 -5.41 -2.65 -12.75
N VAL A 614 -5.88 -1.82 -13.68
CA VAL A 614 -6.63 -2.23 -14.89
C VAL A 614 -5.82 -3.10 -15.88
N PHE A 615 -4.49 -3.18 -15.69
CA PHE A 615 -3.54 -3.82 -16.58
C PHE A 615 -2.84 -5.04 -15.97
N ASN A 616 -3.07 -5.34 -14.69
CA ASN A 616 -2.35 -6.36 -13.90
C ASN A 616 -2.29 -7.72 -14.60
N ILE A 617 -3.39 -8.18 -15.22
CA ILE A 617 -3.45 -9.49 -15.90
C ILE A 617 -2.40 -9.68 -17.01
N MET A 618 -1.77 -8.61 -17.50
CA MET A 618 -0.68 -8.72 -18.48
C MET A 618 0.50 -9.56 -17.95
N GLY A 619 0.83 -9.45 -16.66
CA GLY A 619 1.90 -10.24 -16.04
C GLY A 619 1.66 -11.75 -16.18
N LEU A 620 0.44 -12.21 -15.87
CA LEU A 620 0.02 -13.59 -16.08
C LEU A 620 0.25 -14.05 -17.54
N PHE A 621 -0.15 -13.23 -18.52
CA PHE A 621 0.02 -13.58 -19.94
C PHE A 621 1.48 -13.64 -20.37
N VAL A 622 2.36 -12.82 -19.80
CA VAL A 622 3.81 -12.87 -20.05
C VAL A 622 4.35 -14.22 -19.60
N VAL A 623 4.04 -14.64 -18.36
CA VAL A 623 4.53 -15.90 -17.79
C VAL A 623 3.96 -17.11 -18.53
N LEU A 624 2.65 -17.15 -18.79
CA LEU A 624 2.02 -18.24 -19.55
C LEU A 624 2.56 -18.34 -20.98
N SER A 625 2.85 -17.21 -21.63
CA SER A 625 3.45 -17.18 -22.97
C SER A 625 4.91 -17.62 -22.97
N LEU A 626 5.64 -17.36 -21.88
CA LEU A 626 7.02 -17.84 -21.69
C LEU A 626 7.07 -19.37 -21.51
N LEU A 627 6.10 -19.94 -20.79
CA LEU A 627 5.97 -21.39 -20.57
C LEU A 627 5.43 -22.15 -21.80
N LEU A 628 4.82 -21.45 -22.75
CA LEU A 628 4.14 -22.05 -23.91
C LEU A 628 4.99 -23.06 -24.71
N PRO A 629 6.29 -22.83 -24.99
CA PRO A 629 7.12 -23.82 -25.69
C PRO A 629 7.23 -25.15 -24.94
N VAL A 630 7.33 -25.11 -23.60
CA VAL A 630 7.41 -26.30 -22.76
C VAL A 630 6.09 -27.06 -22.80
N LEU A 631 4.97 -26.37 -22.62
CA LEU A 631 3.63 -26.98 -22.71
C LEU A 631 3.41 -27.64 -24.08
N MET A 632 3.80 -26.95 -25.16
CA MET A 632 3.68 -27.46 -26.53
C MET A 632 4.59 -28.67 -26.80
N TRP A 633 5.75 -28.74 -26.16
CA TRP A 633 6.66 -29.88 -26.25
C TRP A 633 6.00 -31.17 -25.73
N PHE A 634 5.26 -31.10 -24.61
CA PHE A 634 4.49 -32.23 -24.08
C PHE A 634 3.26 -32.56 -24.94
N ILE A 635 2.47 -31.55 -25.32
CA ILE A 635 1.24 -31.76 -26.10
C ILE A 635 1.54 -32.38 -27.46
N LYS A 636 2.61 -31.94 -28.14
CA LYS A 636 3.03 -32.53 -29.43
C LYS A 636 3.31 -34.03 -29.31
N ARG A 637 3.84 -34.49 -28.18
CA ARG A 637 4.17 -35.90 -27.90
C ARG A 637 2.97 -36.73 -27.43
N GLY A 638 1.77 -36.15 -27.42
CA GLY A 638 0.57 -36.82 -26.92
C GLY A 638 0.47 -36.88 -25.40
N LEU A 639 1.35 -36.16 -24.69
CA LEU A 639 1.35 -36.07 -23.22
C LEU A 639 0.46 -34.93 -22.71
N TRP A 640 -0.61 -34.61 -23.43
CA TRP A 640 -1.57 -33.56 -23.04
C TRP A 640 -2.25 -33.87 -21.70
N TRP A 641 -2.48 -35.14 -21.39
CA TRP A 641 -3.07 -35.58 -20.13
C TRP A 641 -2.15 -35.28 -18.94
N LEU A 642 -0.83 -35.33 -19.14
CA LEU A 642 0.15 -34.98 -18.12
C LEU A 642 0.13 -33.48 -17.85
N VAL A 643 0.03 -32.67 -18.91
CA VAL A 643 -0.12 -31.21 -18.77
C VAL A 643 -1.37 -30.87 -17.95
N LEU A 644 -2.51 -31.48 -18.25
CA LEU A 644 -3.74 -31.24 -17.48
C LEU A 644 -3.66 -31.81 -16.06
N ALA A 645 -3.06 -32.98 -15.85
CA ALA A 645 -2.92 -33.56 -14.52
C ALA A 645 -2.04 -32.69 -13.61
N VAL A 646 -0.91 -32.19 -14.13
CA VAL A 646 -0.06 -31.23 -13.42
C VAL A 646 -0.81 -29.92 -13.19
N SER A 647 -1.53 -29.42 -14.20
CA SER A 647 -2.33 -28.21 -14.08
C SER A 647 -3.37 -28.29 -12.97
N TRP A 648 -4.10 -29.40 -12.85
CA TRP A 648 -5.03 -29.63 -11.76
C TRP A 648 -4.34 -29.82 -10.41
N ALA A 649 -3.18 -30.47 -10.36
CA ALA A 649 -2.42 -30.61 -9.12
C ALA A 649 -1.95 -29.25 -8.58
N LEU A 650 -1.49 -28.35 -9.46
CA LEU A 650 -1.11 -26.99 -9.10
C LEU A 650 -2.33 -26.17 -8.64
N PHE A 651 -3.47 -26.30 -9.31
CA PHE A 651 -4.72 -25.66 -8.90
C PHE A 651 -5.14 -26.10 -7.49
N VAL A 652 -5.15 -27.40 -7.21
CA VAL A 652 -5.53 -27.95 -5.90
C VAL A 652 -4.52 -27.56 -4.82
N TRP A 653 -3.22 -27.60 -5.12
CA TRP A 653 -2.20 -27.12 -4.19
C TRP A 653 -2.47 -25.66 -3.84
N ASN A 654 -2.63 -24.79 -4.83
CA ASN A 654 -2.83 -23.38 -4.55
C ASN A 654 -4.13 -23.09 -3.77
N SER A 655 -5.20 -23.84 -4.03
CA SER A 655 -6.46 -23.71 -3.27
C SER A 655 -6.39 -24.12 -1.81
N ILE A 656 -5.29 -24.76 -1.39
CA ILE A 656 -5.07 -25.22 0.00
C ILE A 656 -3.96 -24.43 0.69
N SER A 657 -2.95 -24.00 -0.07
CA SER A 657 -1.73 -23.41 0.48
C SER A 657 -1.49 -21.95 0.11
N GLU A 658 -2.32 -21.36 -0.77
CA GLU A 658 -2.28 -19.93 -1.15
C GLU A 658 -0.86 -19.44 -1.45
N VAL A 659 -0.17 -20.11 -2.38
CA VAL A 659 1.25 -19.88 -2.67
C VAL A 659 1.41 -18.89 -3.82
N HIS A 660 1.97 -17.72 -3.52
CA HIS A 660 2.42 -16.76 -4.54
C HIS A 660 3.82 -17.15 -5.06
N VAL A 661 3.93 -17.41 -6.36
CA VAL A 661 5.17 -17.93 -6.99
C VAL A 661 6.12 -16.79 -7.38
N LEU A 662 5.55 -15.63 -7.72
CA LEU A 662 6.26 -14.43 -8.12
C LEU A 662 5.79 -13.27 -7.25
N PRO A 663 6.64 -12.26 -7.01
CA PRO A 663 6.23 -11.05 -6.28
C PRO A 663 5.43 -10.08 -7.16
N SER A 664 5.11 -10.48 -8.40
CA SER A 664 4.42 -9.64 -9.37
C SER A 664 2.99 -9.33 -8.91
N GLN A 665 2.56 -8.08 -9.08
CA GLN A 665 1.24 -7.57 -8.69
C GLN A 665 0.05 -8.38 -9.25
N PHE A 666 0.24 -9.11 -10.36
CA PHE A 666 -0.83 -9.93 -10.91
C PHE A 666 -1.12 -11.19 -10.08
N GLU A 667 -0.20 -11.64 -9.23
CA GLU A 667 -0.34 -12.90 -8.49
C GLU A 667 -1.45 -12.80 -7.43
N ASP A 668 -1.65 -11.63 -6.82
CA ASP A 668 -2.70 -11.43 -5.80
C ASP A 668 -4.10 -11.53 -6.40
N VAL A 669 -4.30 -10.96 -7.59
CA VAL A 669 -5.61 -10.98 -8.29
C VAL A 669 -5.77 -12.24 -9.16
N PHE A 670 -4.68 -12.68 -9.78
CA PHE A 670 -4.65 -13.75 -10.76
C PHE A 670 -3.58 -14.82 -10.45
N PRO A 671 -3.66 -15.53 -9.30
CA PRO A 671 -2.63 -16.48 -8.89
C PRO A 671 -2.25 -17.45 -10.00
N LEU A 672 -0.98 -17.51 -10.36
CA LEU A 672 -0.50 -18.23 -11.54
C LEU A 672 -0.88 -19.70 -11.49
N LEU A 673 -0.74 -20.34 -10.31
CA LEU A 673 -1.00 -21.76 -10.11
C LEU A 673 -2.49 -22.11 -10.29
N THR A 674 -3.38 -21.19 -9.91
CA THR A 674 -4.83 -21.31 -10.12
C THR A 674 -5.19 -21.02 -11.58
N TRP A 675 -4.80 -19.85 -12.10
CA TRP A 675 -5.27 -19.32 -13.38
C TRP A 675 -4.68 -20.02 -14.61
N GLN A 676 -3.52 -20.68 -14.47
CA GLN A 676 -2.98 -21.50 -15.56
C GLN A 676 -3.93 -22.62 -15.99
N ILE A 677 -4.88 -23.05 -15.15
CA ILE A 677 -5.86 -24.09 -15.49
C ILE A 677 -6.73 -23.72 -16.69
N ALA A 678 -7.21 -22.47 -16.75
CA ALA A 678 -8.03 -21.98 -17.85
C ALA A 678 -7.22 -21.97 -19.16
N PHE A 679 -5.96 -21.53 -19.07
CA PHE A 679 -5.05 -21.44 -20.21
C PHE A 679 -4.65 -22.81 -20.76
N THR A 680 -4.26 -23.76 -19.90
CA THR A 680 -3.82 -25.10 -20.32
C THR A 680 -4.98 -25.91 -20.91
N HIS A 681 -6.18 -25.82 -20.34
CA HIS A 681 -7.38 -26.41 -20.93
C HIS A 681 -7.69 -25.78 -22.27
N GLY A 682 -7.64 -24.44 -22.36
CA GLY A 682 -7.78 -23.73 -23.63
C GLY A 682 -6.77 -24.22 -24.67
N LEU A 683 -5.50 -24.34 -24.30
CA LEU A 683 -4.43 -24.80 -25.19
C LEU A 683 -4.68 -26.20 -25.74
N VAL A 684 -5.04 -27.15 -24.87
CA VAL A 684 -5.36 -28.53 -25.25
C VAL A 684 -6.62 -28.57 -26.13
N LEU A 685 -7.67 -27.83 -25.76
CA LEU A 685 -8.90 -27.71 -26.55
C LEU A 685 -8.62 -27.14 -27.95
N GLY A 686 -7.75 -26.13 -28.06
CA GLY A 686 -7.35 -25.55 -29.35
C GLY A 686 -6.62 -26.55 -30.25
N VAL A 687 -5.72 -27.34 -29.67
CA VAL A 687 -4.97 -28.40 -30.38
C VAL A 687 -5.89 -29.51 -30.87
N TYR A 688 -6.82 -29.98 -30.02
CA TYR A 688 -7.72 -31.09 -30.31
C TYR A 688 -9.12 -30.66 -30.72
N ARG A 689 -9.30 -29.40 -31.16
CA ARG A 689 -10.62 -28.80 -31.40
C ARG A 689 -11.51 -29.64 -32.31
N ARG A 690 -10.92 -30.25 -33.35
CA ARG A 690 -11.66 -31.02 -34.35
C ARG A 690 -12.19 -32.31 -33.75
N GLN A 691 -11.35 -33.01 -32.98
CA GLN A 691 -11.72 -34.24 -32.28
C GLN A 691 -12.77 -33.96 -31.21
N VAL A 692 -12.57 -32.91 -30.41
CA VAL A 692 -13.53 -32.48 -29.38
C VAL A 692 -14.86 -32.10 -30.00
N THR A 693 -14.85 -31.27 -31.05
CA THR A 693 -16.07 -30.89 -31.77
C THR A 693 -16.80 -32.11 -32.35
N GLN A 694 -16.07 -33.05 -32.97
CA GLN A 694 -16.66 -34.28 -33.50
C GLN A 694 -17.31 -35.13 -32.40
N ALA A 695 -16.67 -35.23 -31.23
CA ALA A 695 -17.21 -35.94 -30.09
C ALA A 695 -18.48 -35.25 -29.54
N LEU A 696 -18.45 -33.93 -29.34
CA LEU A 696 -19.56 -33.15 -28.79
C LEU A 696 -20.77 -33.09 -29.75
N VAL A 697 -20.56 -33.06 -31.06
CA VAL A 697 -21.63 -33.01 -32.06
C VAL A 697 -22.20 -34.41 -32.39
N SER A 698 -21.57 -35.48 -31.91
CA SER A 698 -22.11 -36.84 -32.00
C SER A 698 -23.45 -36.98 -31.26
N ARG A 699 -24.23 -38.04 -31.53
CA ARG A 699 -25.50 -38.27 -30.82
C ARG A 699 -25.30 -38.38 -29.31
N ALA A 700 -24.30 -39.15 -28.88
CA ALA A 700 -23.96 -39.30 -27.47
C ALA A 700 -23.46 -37.97 -26.86
N GLY A 701 -22.63 -37.23 -27.60
CA GLY A 701 -22.14 -35.91 -27.18
C GLY A 701 -23.27 -34.89 -26.98
N LYS A 702 -24.21 -34.81 -27.92
CA LYS A 702 -25.38 -33.92 -27.80
C LYS A 702 -26.26 -34.27 -26.62
N ILE A 703 -26.49 -35.56 -26.36
CA ILE A 703 -27.23 -36.02 -25.18
C ILE A 703 -26.47 -35.64 -23.91
N GLY A 704 -25.15 -35.88 -23.86
CA GLY A 704 -24.30 -35.51 -22.72
C GLY A 704 -24.32 -34.01 -22.44
N CYS A 705 -24.15 -33.17 -23.46
CA CYS A 705 -24.23 -31.72 -23.32
C CYS A 705 -25.62 -31.26 -22.85
N ALA A 706 -26.70 -31.83 -23.38
CA ALA A 706 -28.05 -31.50 -22.96
C ALA A 706 -28.28 -31.89 -21.49
N VAL A 707 -27.89 -33.11 -21.10
CA VAL A 707 -27.98 -33.56 -19.71
C VAL A 707 -27.17 -32.64 -18.80
N PHE A 708 -25.93 -32.30 -19.14
CA PHE A 708 -25.12 -31.37 -18.37
C PHE A 708 -25.80 -30.00 -18.22
N VAL A 709 -26.16 -29.34 -19.33
CA VAL A 709 -26.77 -28.01 -19.33
C VAL A 709 -28.05 -27.97 -18.50
N PHE A 710 -28.98 -28.89 -18.74
CA PHE A 710 -30.28 -28.88 -18.06
C PHE A 710 -30.22 -29.40 -16.62
N ALA A 711 -29.36 -30.40 -16.32
CA ALA A 711 -29.21 -30.89 -14.95
C ALA A 711 -28.50 -29.86 -14.08
N TYR A 712 -27.46 -29.20 -14.60
CA TYR A 712 -26.75 -28.15 -13.89
C TYR A 712 -27.65 -26.93 -13.62
N ALA A 713 -28.32 -26.41 -14.66
CA ALA A 713 -29.27 -25.32 -14.50
C ALA A 713 -30.44 -25.69 -13.59
N GLY A 714 -30.99 -26.90 -13.74
CA GLY A 714 -32.07 -27.40 -12.90
C GLY A 714 -31.67 -27.53 -11.43
N ALA A 715 -30.44 -27.98 -11.14
CA ALA A 715 -29.93 -28.08 -9.78
C ALA A 715 -29.76 -26.70 -9.13
N LEU A 716 -29.16 -25.73 -9.83
CA LEU A 716 -29.00 -24.37 -9.32
C LEU A 716 -30.35 -23.65 -9.11
N VAL A 717 -31.27 -23.78 -10.06
CA VAL A 717 -32.64 -23.23 -9.93
C VAL A 717 -33.38 -23.89 -8.77
N TRP A 718 -33.23 -25.20 -8.58
CA TRP A 718 -33.85 -25.91 -7.46
C TRP A 718 -33.34 -25.43 -6.10
N LEU A 719 -32.02 -25.29 -5.97
CA LEU A 719 -31.39 -24.76 -4.75
C LEU A 719 -31.82 -23.31 -4.48
N TRP A 720 -31.88 -22.48 -5.51
CA TRP A 720 -32.34 -21.09 -5.41
C TRP A 720 -33.81 -21.00 -4.99
N LEU A 721 -34.70 -21.80 -5.58
CA LEU A 721 -36.12 -21.84 -5.19
C LEU A 721 -36.29 -22.28 -3.74
N ALA A 722 -35.56 -23.32 -3.32
CA ALA A 722 -35.58 -23.81 -1.95
C ALA A 722 -35.13 -22.74 -0.94
N HIS A 723 -34.06 -22.02 -1.25
CA HIS A 723 -33.58 -20.91 -0.45
C HIS A 723 -34.57 -19.73 -0.41
N THR A 724 -35.10 -19.34 -1.56
CA THR A 724 -36.02 -18.18 -1.70
C THR A 724 -37.37 -18.41 -1.01
N TYR A 725 -37.90 -19.63 -1.06
CA TYR A 725 -39.22 -19.97 -0.51
C TYR A 725 -39.16 -20.74 0.83
N GLY A 726 -37.96 -20.95 1.38
CA GLY A 726 -37.76 -21.52 2.73
C GLY A 726 -38.18 -22.98 2.88
N TYR A 727 -38.03 -23.82 1.85
CA TYR A 727 -38.30 -25.26 1.92
C TYR A 727 -37.02 -26.10 1.75
N SER A 728 -37.02 -27.36 2.19
CA SER A 728 -35.81 -28.20 2.12
C SER A 728 -35.51 -28.68 0.69
N ALA A 729 -34.27 -28.49 0.25
CA ALA A 729 -33.81 -28.81 -1.10
C ALA A 729 -33.40 -30.28 -1.27
N SER A 730 -34.16 -31.26 -0.75
CA SER A 730 -33.79 -32.68 -0.83
C SER A 730 -33.44 -33.08 -2.28
N PRO A 731 -32.29 -33.77 -2.54
CA PRO A 731 -31.39 -34.45 -1.59
C PRO A 731 -30.27 -33.59 -1.00
N PHE A 732 -30.21 -32.29 -1.29
CA PHE A 732 -29.16 -31.40 -0.81
C PHE A 732 -29.38 -30.99 0.67
N PRO A 733 -28.32 -30.90 1.49
CA PRO A 733 -28.40 -30.40 2.86
C PRO A 733 -28.95 -28.96 2.96
N GLU A 734 -29.52 -28.61 4.12
CA GLU A 734 -29.88 -27.21 4.42
C GLU A 734 -28.64 -26.31 4.39
N GLY A 735 -28.80 -25.05 3.96
CA GLY A 735 -27.68 -24.10 3.82
C GLY A 735 -26.79 -24.31 2.58
N SER A 736 -27.02 -25.34 1.76
CA SER A 736 -26.21 -25.63 0.57
C SER A 736 -26.09 -24.45 -0.41
N TYR A 737 -27.10 -23.57 -0.49
CA TYR A 737 -27.09 -22.42 -1.40
C TYR A 737 -26.05 -21.36 -1.02
N GLY A 738 -26.01 -20.98 0.27
CA GLY A 738 -25.02 -20.02 0.78
C GLY A 738 -23.61 -20.60 0.72
N TRP A 739 -23.43 -21.85 1.20
CA TRP A 739 -22.14 -22.55 1.11
C TRP A 739 -21.59 -22.59 -0.32
N LEU A 740 -22.47 -22.84 -1.29
CA LEU A 740 -22.08 -22.91 -2.70
C LEU A 740 -21.58 -21.56 -3.21
N TYR A 741 -22.19 -20.45 -2.81
CA TYR A 741 -21.71 -19.12 -3.16
C TYR A 741 -20.30 -18.88 -2.59
N ASP A 742 -20.13 -19.03 -1.28
CA ASP A 742 -18.88 -18.71 -0.56
C ASP A 742 -17.68 -19.56 -1.04
N ASN A 743 -17.93 -20.81 -1.41
CA ASN A 743 -16.87 -21.79 -1.70
C ASN A 743 -16.71 -22.14 -3.19
N ALA A 744 -17.66 -21.76 -4.05
CA ALA A 744 -17.63 -22.15 -5.46
C ALA A 744 -17.85 -21.01 -6.47
N TYR A 745 -18.49 -19.90 -6.09
CA TYR A 745 -18.89 -18.84 -7.04
C TYR A 745 -18.47 -17.41 -6.66
N THR A 746 -17.66 -17.21 -5.62
CA THR A 746 -17.16 -15.87 -5.28
C THR A 746 -16.48 -15.21 -6.49
N ARG A 747 -16.94 -14.02 -6.87
CA ARG A 747 -16.57 -13.35 -8.14
C ARG A 747 -15.11 -12.92 -8.24
N VAL A 748 -14.44 -12.84 -7.10
CA VAL A 748 -13.05 -12.40 -7.00
C VAL A 748 -12.10 -13.51 -7.44
N PHE A 749 -12.33 -14.72 -6.95
CA PHE A 749 -11.42 -15.84 -7.12
C PHE A 749 -11.88 -16.83 -8.20
N LEU A 750 -10.93 -17.54 -8.81
CA LEU A 750 -11.23 -18.60 -9.79
C LEU A 750 -11.57 -19.92 -9.07
N GLN A 751 -12.76 -19.96 -8.46
CA GLN A 751 -13.25 -21.11 -7.71
C GLN A 751 -13.80 -22.23 -8.63
N PRO A 752 -13.95 -23.48 -8.11
CA PRO A 752 -14.39 -24.62 -8.92
C PRO A 752 -15.77 -24.47 -9.59
N GLY A 753 -16.71 -23.76 -8.97
CA GLY A 753 -18.04 -23.52 -9.56
C GLY A 753 -17.95 -22.67 -10.83
N ARG A 754 -17.09 -21.65 -10.83
CA ARG A 754 -16.82 -20.82 -12.01
C ARG A 754 -16.18 -21.59 -13.17
N LEU A 755 -15.39 -22.63 -12.87
CA LEU A 755 -14.89 -23.54 -13.90
C LEU A 755 -16.03 -24.32 -14.58
N LEU A 756 -17.11 -24.64 -13.86
CA LEU A 756 -18.31 -25.26 -14.43
C LEU A 756 -19.09 -24.25 -15.30
N ASP A 757 -19.21 -23.01 -14.85
CA ASP A 757 -19.82 -21.93 -15.63
C ASP A 757 -19.05 -21.64 -16.92
N LEU A 758 -17.72 -21.69 -16.89
CA LEU A 758 -16.88 -21.64 -18.08
C LEU A 758 -17.25 -22.74 -19.08
N VAL A 759 -17.38 -23.98 -18.61
CA VAL A 759 -17.75 -25.12 -19.46
C VAL A 759 -19.16 -24.95 -20.03
N LEU A 760 -20.12 -24.53 -19.19
CA LEU A 760 -21.49 -24.22 -19.60
C LEU A 760 -21.49 -23.15 -20.70
N MET A 761 -20.85 -22.02 -20.44
CA MET A 761 -20.78 -20.88 -21.36
C MET A 761 -20.16 -21.29 -22.70
N ILE A 762 -19.06 -22.04 -22.72
CA ILE A 762 -18.43 -22.50 -23.96
C ILE A 762 -19.37 -23.42 -24.76
N ILE A 763 -20.03 -24.37 -24.10
CA ILE A 763 -20.97 -25.29 -24.77
C ILE A 763 -22.14 -24.52 -25.38
N VAL A 764 -22.74 -23.61 -24.61
CA VAL A 764 -23.89 -22.82 -25.05
C VAL A 764 -23.49 -21.82 -26.12
N ALA A 765 -22.41 -21.06 -25.93
CA ALA A 765 -21.89 -20.11 -26.93
C ALA A 765 -21.55 -20.83 -28.23
N TYR A 766 -20.90 -22.00 -28.17
CA TYR A 766 -20.64 -22.80 -29.37
C TYR A 766 -21.94 -23.24 -30.05
N ALA A 767 -22.93 -23.75 -29.33
CA ALA A 767 -24.20 -24.19 -29.89
C ALA A 767 -24.98 -23.03 -30.57
N VAL A 768 -25.08 -21.89 -29.87
CA VAL A 768 -25.74 -20.67 -30.34
C VAL A 768 -25.02 -20.10 -31.57
N LEU A 769 -23.71 -19.86 -31.48
CA LEU A 769 -22.93 -19.27 -32.59
C LEU A 769 -22.82 -20.22 -33.79
N THR A 770 -22.99 -21.53 -33.60
CA THR A 770 -23.03 -22.49 -34.71
C THR A 770 -24.37 -22.45 -35.43
N THR A 771 -25.48 -22.40 -34.70
CA THR A 771 -26.84 -22.55 -35.27
C THR A 771 -27.47 -21.21 -35.68
N MET A 772 -27.15 -20.14 -34.96
CA MET A 772 -27.73 -18.80 -35.10
C MET A 772 -26.72 -17.76 -35.60
N TRP A 773 -25.67 -18.19 -36.32
CA TRP A 773 -24.58 -17.31 -36.79
C TRP A 773 -25.06 -16.09 -37.58
N LYS A 774 -25.78 -16.30 -38.68
CA LYS A 774 -26.11 -15.22 -39.63
C LYS A 774 -26.86 -14.03 -38.99
N PRO A 775 -27.90 -14.23 -38.16
CA PRO A 775 -28.53 -13.09 -37.49
C PRO A 775 -27.58 -12.41 -36.50
N ILE A 776 -26.77 -13.15 -35.74
CA ILE A 776 -25.83 -12.59 -34.76
C ILE A 776 -24.76 -11.75 -35.47
N ASP A 777 -24.11 -12.32 -36.50
CA ASP A 777 -23.09 -11.65 -37.30
C ASP A 777 -23.63 -10.36 -37.94
N LYS A 778 -24.88 -10.39 -38.44
CA LYS A 778 -25.53 -9.21 -39.02
C LYS A 778 -25.76 -8.09 -37.99
N ILE A 779 -26.10 -8.42 -36.75
CA ILE A 779 -26.46 -7.44 -35.71
C ILE A 779 -25.19 -6.86 -35.04
N VAL A 780 -24.29 -7.74 -34.58
CA VAL A 780 -23.14 -7.34 -33.75
C VAL A 780 -21.77 -7.62 -34.40
N GLY A 781 -21.71 -8.43 -35.46
CA GLY A 781 -20.45 -8.88 -36.06
C GLY A 781 -19.59 -7.74 -36.60
N TRP A 782 -20.18 -6.68 -37.14
CA TRP A 782 -19.47 -5.49 -37.63
C TRP A 782 -18.67 -4.75 -36.54
N PHE A 783 -19.07 -4.92 -35.28
CA PHE A 783 -18.47 -4.28 -34.13
C PHE A 783 -17.57 -5.24 -33.33
N TRP A 784 -18.09 -6.42 -32.96
CA TRP A 784 -17.37 -7.37 -32.09
C TRP A 784 -16.21 -8.09 -32.80
N ILE A 785 -16.38 -8.53 -34.06
CA ILE A 785 -15.34 -9.31 -34.75
C ILE A 785 -14.05 -8.50 -34.93
N PRO A 786 -14.09 -7.22 -35.39
CA PRO A 786 -12.87 -6.42 -35.50
C PRO A 786 -12.15 -6.22 -34.16
N LEU A 787 -12.90 -5.98 -33.08
CA LEU A 787 -12.33 -5.77 -31.75
C LEU A 787 -11.69 -7.06 -31.21
N GLY A 788 -12.36 -8.20 -31.33
CA GLY A 788 -11.79 -9.48 -30.89
C GLY A 788 -10.62 -9.97 -31.72
N ALA A 789 -10.59 -9.65 -33.01
CA ALA A 789 -9.44 -9.90 -33.88
C ALA A 789 -8.18 -9.12 -33.47
N ALA A 790 -8.32 -8.05 -32.69
CA ALA A 790 -7.26 -7.21 -32.17
C ALA A 790 -7.38 -7.04 -30.65
N SER A 791 -7.83 -8.09 -29.93
CA SER A 791 -8.22 -7.94 -28.52
C SER A 791 -7.07 -7.49 -27.62
N LEU A 792 -5.83 -7.89 -27.90
CA LEU A 792 -4.67 -7.46 -27.12
C LEU A 792 -4.38 -5.96 -27.33
N TYR A 793 -4.59 -5.46 -28.54
CA TYR A 793 -4.48 -4.03 -28.82
C TYR A 793 -5.53 -3.23 -28.06
N VAL A 794 -6.79 -3.68 -28.09
CA VAL A 794 -7.89 -3.04 -27.35
C VAL A 794 -7.59 -3.04 -25.86
N PHE A 795 -7.09 -4.16 -25.33
CA PHE A 795 -6.66 -4.27 -23.94
C PHE A 795 -5.50 -3.35 -23.57
N ILE A 796 -4.59 -2.99 -24.47
CA ILE A 796 -3.51 -2.06 -24.12
C ILE A 796 -4.01 -0.62 -24.17
N VAL A 797 -4.79 -0.27 -25.20
CA VAL A 797 -5.24 1.10 -25.42
C VAL A 797 -6.29 1.53 -24.39
N HIS A 798 -7.10 0.61 -23.85
CA HIS A 798 -8.14 0.98 -22.89
C HIS A 798 -7.60 1.59 -21.60
N VAL A 799 -6.38 1.23 -21.17
CA VAL A 799 -5.73 1.82 -19.98
C VAL A 799 -5.70 3.35 -20.08
N PHE A 800 -5.33 3.87 -21.24
CA PHE A 800 -5.28 5.31 -21.50
C PHE A 800 -6.68 5.94 -21.61
N PHE A 801 -7.70 5.18 -22.01
CA PHE A 801 -9.08 5.66 -22.00
C PHE A 801 -9.64 5.72 -20.58
N VAL A 802 -9.30 4.77 -19.70
CA VAL A 802 -9.68 4.83 -18.28
C VAL A 802 -9.05 6.06 -17.64
N LEU A 803 -7.75 6.28 -17.84
CA LEU A 803 -7.05 7.49 -17.38
C LEU A 803 -7.73 8.77 -17.92
N ALA A 804 -8.01 8.82 -19.23
CA ALA A 804 -8.64 9.99 -19.84
C ALA A 804 -10.05 10.26 -19.31
N VAL A 805 -10.84 9.23 -19.02
CA VAL A 805 -12.18 9.38 -18.45
C VAL A 805 -12.12 9.85 -16.99
N GLY A 806 -11.18 9.31 -16.21
CA GLY A 806 -10.95 9.72 -14.82
C GLY A 806 -10.66 11.21 -14.68
N ASN A 807 -10.07 11.80 -15.72
CA ASN A 807 -9.67 13.21 -15.80
C ASN A 807 -10.71 14.14 -16.45
N ILE A 808 -11.95 13.69 -16.70
CA ILE A 808 -13.01 14.55 -17.25
C ILE A 808 -13.54 15.48 -16.13
N PRO A 809 -13.36 16.81 -16.23
CA PRO A 809 -13.82 17.73 -15.19
C PRO A 809 -15.34 17.70 -15.04
N GLY A 810 -15.83 17.59 -13.79
CA GLY A 810 -17.26 17.60 -13.47
C GLY A 810 -18.04 16.36 -13.90
N LEU A 811 -17.35 15.25 -14.21
CA LEU A 811 -17.99 13.96 -14.51
C LEU A 811 -18.63 13.37 -13.24
N ASP A 812 -19.95 13.27 -13.23
CA ASP A 812 -20.68 12.53 -12.20
C ASP A 812 -20.68 11.02 -12.56
N ARG A 813 -19.81 10.25 -11.89
CA ARG A 813 -19.66 8.80 -12.09
C ARG A 813 -20.93 8.01 -11.70
N GLY A 814 -21.83 8.58 -10.89
CA GLY A 814 -23.13 8.00 -10.53
C GLY A 814 -24.21 8.22 -11.59
N SER A 815 -24.01 9.18 -12.51
CA SER A 815 -25.01 9.56 -13.49
C SER A 815 -25.14 8.55 -14.63
N TRP A 816 -26.30 7.91 -14.72
CA TRP A 816 -26.61 6.92 -15.76
C TRP A 816 -26.48 7.48 -17.18
N TRP A 817 -26.85 8.74 -17.42
CA TRP A 817 -26.79 9.33 -18.76
C TRP A 817 -25.34 9.69 -19.15
N GLN A 818 -24.57 10.25 -18.21
CA GLN A 818 -23.16 10.61 -18.46
C GLN A 818 -22.35 9.34 -18.72
N GLY A 819 -22.50 8.33 -17.87
CA GLY A 819 -21.81 7.05 -18.05
C GLY A 819 -22.21 6.34 -19.35
N THR A 820 -23.47 6.44 -19.78
CA THR A 820 -23.90 5.90 -21.09
C THR A 820 -23.20 6.61 -22.25
N LEU A 821 -23.11 7.94 -22.20
CA LEU A 821 -22.44 8.73 -23.22
C LEU A 821 -20.94 8.44 -23.27
N VAL A 822 -20.28 8.38 -22.10
CA VAL A 822 -18.86 8.06 -21.96
C VAL A 822 -18.56 6.66 -22.49
N HIS A 823 -19.28 5.63 -22.06
CA HIS A 823 -19.09 4.27 -22.59
C HIS A 823 -19.28 4.23 -24.11
N THR A 824 -20.35 4.85 -24.63
CA THR A 824 -20.59 4.88 -26.07
C THR A 824 -19.44 5.55 -26.84
N ALA A 825 -18.92 6.66 -26.32
CA ALA A 825 -17.81 7.40 -26.93
C ALA A 825 -16.51 6.58 -26.92
N VAL A 826 -16.12 6.03 -25.77
CA VAL A 826 -14.92 5.18 -25.61
C VAL A 826 -14.98 3.99 -26.56
N LEU A 827 -16.10 3.26 -26.56
CA LEU A 827 -16.31 2.10 -27.41
C LEU A 827 -16.26 2.44 -28.91
N ALA A 828 -16.85 3.56 -29.32
CA ALA A 828 -16.80 4.04 -30.69
C ALA A 828 -15.37 4.43 -31.12
N LEU A 829 -14.63 5.14 -30.26
CA LEU A 829 -13.25 5.56 -30.53
C LEU A 829 -12.31 4.36 -30.68
N ILE A 830 -12.37 3.40 -29.76
CA ILE A 830 -11.59 2.15 -29.83
C ILE A 830 -11.90 1.42 -31.14
N TRP A 831 -13.17 1.30 -31.52
CA TRP A 831 -13.55 0.67 -32.78
C TRP A 831 -13.00 1.41 -33.99
N VAL A 832 -13.05 2.74 -34.02
CA VAL A 832 -12.44 3.56 -35.09
C VAL A 832 -10.94 3.32 -35.15
N MET A 833 -10.24 3.31 -34.02
CA MET A 833 -8.79 3.06 -33.94
C MET A 833 -8.43 1.68 -34.52
N VAL A 834 -9.18 0.63 -34.17
CA VAL A 834 -9.00 -0.72 -34.73
C VAL A 834 -9.27 -0.74 -36.23
N LYS A 835 -10.34 -0.09 -36.69
CA LYS A 835 -10.72 -0.03 -38.12
C LYS A 835 -9.70 0.74 -38.96
N LYS A 836 -9.06 1.76 -38.37
CA LYS A 836 -8.00 2.58 -38.97
C LYS A 836 -6.60 2.03 -38.72
N ARG A 837 -6.45 0.93 -37.96
CA ARG A 837 -5.16 0.29 -37.61
C ARG A 837 -4.18 1.25 -36.95
N PHE A 838 -4.69 2.15 -36.11
CA PHE A 838 -3.89 3.14 -35.41
C PHE A 838 -2.84 2.46 -34.52
N LEU A 839 -1.55 2.80 -34.67
CA LEU A 839 -0.43 2.24 -33.90
C LEU A 839 -0.26 0.70 -33.95
N PHE A 840 -0.81 0.00 -34.94
CA PHE A 840 -0.66 -1.46 -35.10
C PHE A 840 0.78 -1.91 -35.39
N SER A 841 1.68 -1.00 -35.75
CA SER A 841 3.11 -1.26 -35.90
C SER A 841 3.83 -1.42 -34.56
N VAL A 842 3.37 -0.71 -33.54
CA VAL A 842 3.99 -0.65 -32.21
C VAL A 842 3.31 -1.65 -31.29
N ILE A 843 1.99 -1.52 -31.13
CA ILE A 843 1.19 -2.29 -30.17
C ILE A 843 0.87 -3.70 -30.73
N PRO A 844 1.04 -4.78 -29.95
CA PRO A 844 0.70 -6.13 -30.38
C PRO A 844 -0.81 -6.34 -30.51
N ARG A 845 -1.21 -7.36 -31.31
CA ARG A 845 -2.61 -7.68 -31.66
C ARG A 845 -3.06 -9.00 -31.07
#